data_AF-A0A0H3PH45-F1
#
_entry.id   AF-A0A0H3PH45-F1
#
_cell.length_a   1.000
_cell.length_b   1.000
_cell.length_c   1.000
_cell.angle_alpha   90.00
_cell.angle_beta   90.00
_cell.angle_gamma   90.00
#
_symmetry.space_group_name_H-M   'P 1'
#
loop_
_entity.id
_entity.type
_entity.pdbx_description
1 polymer ?
#
loop_
_entity_poly.entity_id
_entity_poly.type
_entity_poly.pdbx_seq_one_letter_code
_entity_poly.pdbx_strand_id
1 'polypeptide(L)'
;MTKENLQSVPQNTTASLVESNNDQTSLQILKQPPKPNLLRLEQHVAKKDYELACRELMAILEKMDANFGGVHDIEFDAPAQLAYLPEKLLIHFATRLANAITTLFSDPELAISEEGALKMISLQRWLTLIFASSPYVNADHILNKYNINPDSEGGFHLATDNSSIAKFCIFYLPESNINMSLDALWAGNQQLCASLCFALQSSRFIGTASAFHKRAVVLQWFPKKLAEIADLNELPANILHDVYMHCSYDLAKNKHDVKRPLNELVRKHILTQGWQDRYLYTLGKKDGKPVMMVLLEHFNSGHSIYRTHSTSMIAAREKFYLVGLGSESVDEIGREVFDEFFEISSNNIMERLFFIRKQCETFQPAVFYMPSIGMDITTIFVSNTRLAPIQAVALGHPATTHSEFIDYVIVEDDYVGSEDCFSETLLRLPKDALPYVPSALAPQKVDYVLRENPEVVNIGIAATTMKLNPEFLVTLQEIRDKAKVKIHFHFALGQSTGLTHPYVKWFIESYLGDDATAHPHAPYHDYLAILRDCDMLLNPFPFGNTNGIIDMVTLGLIGVCKTGDEVHEHIDEGLFKRLGLPEWLIADTRETYIECALRLAENHQERLELRRYIIENNGLQKLFTGDPRPLGKILLKKTNEWKRKHLSKK
;
A
#
# COMPACT_ATOMS: atom_id res chain seq x y z
N MET A 1 -37.21 39.01 -32.92
CA MET A 1 -37.58 38.28 -34.14
C MET A 1 -37.67 36.80 -33.75
N THR A 2 -38.82 36.31 -33.26
CA THR A 2 -39.88 35.54 -33.99
C THR A 2 -39.35 34.26 -34.64
N LYS A 3 -39.70 33.08 -34.06
CA LYS A 3 -40.77 32.13 -34.47
C LYS A 3 -40.40 31.32 -35.72
N GLU A 4 -40.14 30.02 -35.60
CA GLU A 4 -41.10 28.89 -35.65
C GLU A 4 -41.62 28.56 -37.06
N ASN A 5 -41.86 27.26 -37.26
CA ASN A 5 -42.65 26.58 -38.31
C ASN A 5 -41.88 26.02 -39.52
N LEU A 6 -42.20 24.85 -40.08
CA LEU A 6 -43.21 23.82 -39.79
C LEU A 6 -42.86 22.56 -40.59
N GLN A 7 -43.28 21.42 -40.06
CA GLN A 7 -43.32 20.10 -40.72
C GLN A 7 -44.30 20.07 -41.91
N SER A 8 -44.07 19.16 -42.85
CA SER A 8 -45.13 18.50 -43.62
C SER A 8 -44.72 17.10 -44.11
N VAL A 9 -45.41 16.10 -43.54
CA VAL A 9 -45.60 14.67 -43.92
C VAL A 9 -46.45 14.66 -45.25
N PRO A 10 -46.62 13.60 -46.11
CA PRO A 10 -46.81 12.19 -45.72
C PRO A 10 -46.56 11.01 -46.72
N GLN A 11 -46.76 9.79 -46.18
CA GLN A 11 -47.42 8.60 -46.77
C GLN A 11 -46.63 7.48 -47.51
N ASN A 12 -46.56 6.34 -46.81
CA ASN A 12 -46.86 4.94 -47.18
C ASN A 12 -46.64 4.44 -48.63
N THR A 13 -45.91 3.33 -48.75
CA THR A 13 -46.41 2.13 -49.46
C THR A 13 -45.72 0.86 -48.95
N THR A 14 -46.54 -0.15 -48.68
CA THR A 14 -46.19 -1.55 -48.37
C THR A 14 -45.87 -2.33 -49.65
N ALA A 15 -44.84 -3.16 -49.63
CA ALA A 15 -44.76 -4.37 -50.45
C ALA A 15 -43.83 -5.40 -49.80
N SER A 16 -44.29 -6.64 -49.73
CA SER A 16 -43.64 -7.79 -49.11
C SER A 16 -43.04 -8.75 -50.14
N LEU A 17 -42.05 -9.52 -49.68
CA LEU A 17 -41.53 -10.82 -50.19
C LEU A 17 -40.55 -10.75 -51.37
N VAL A 18 -39.31 -11.21 -51.16
CA VAL A 18 -38.82 -12.57 -51.48
C VAL A 18 -37.32 -12.65 -51.08
N GLU A 19 -36.93 -13.82 -50.58
CA GLU A 19 -35.62 -14.24 -50.09
C GLU A 19 -34.46 -14.04 -51.09
N SER A 20 -33.27 -13.69 -50.56
CA SER A 20 -32.02 -14.26 -51.07
C SER A 20 -30.94 -14.24 -49.97
N ASN A 21 -30.56 -15.45 -49.54
CA ASN A 21 -29.37 -15.73 -48.75
C ASN A 21 -28.10 -15.18 -49.44
N ASN A 22 -27.38 -14.30 -48.77
CA ASN A 22 -25.93 -14.31 -48.61
C ASN A 22 -25.49 -13.02 -47.94
N ASP A 23 -25.10 -13.10 -46.68
CA ASP A 23 -23.97 -12.31 -46.17
C ASP A 23 -23.44 -12.94 -44.89
N GLN A 24 -22.51 -13.89 -45.09
CA GLN A 24 -21.51 -14.24 -44.10
C GLN A 24 -20.57 -13.04 -43.92
N THR A 25 -20.92 -12.10 -43.03
CA THR A 25 -19.98 -11.18 -42.35
C THR A 25 -20.71 -10.41 -41.25
N SER A 26 -21.30 -11.13 -40.30
CA SER A 26 -21.67 -10.51 -39.03
C SER A 26 -20.40 -10.38 -38.19
N LEU A 27 -19.85 -9.16 -38.12
CA LEU A 27 -18.89 -8.78 -37.10
C LEU A 27 -19.42 -9.27 -35.74
N GLN A 28 -18.67 -10.16 -35.09
CA GLN A 28 -18.81 -10.36 -33.65
C GLN A 28 -18.41 -9.05 -32.98
N ILE A 29 -19.39 -8.18 -32.76
CA ILE A 29 -19.32 -7.21 -31.68
C ILE A 29 -19.16 -8.07 -30.43
N LEU A 30 -17.93 -8.17 -29.93
CA LEU A 30 -17.64 -8.70 -28.60
C LEU A 30 -18.50 -7.86 -27.64
N LYS A 31 -19.69 -8.38 -27.27
CA LYS A 31 -20.51 -7.79 -26.21
C LYS A 31 -19.61 -7.73 -25.00
N GLN A 32 -19.33 -6.52 -24.53
CA GLN A 32 -18.60 -6.34 -23.28
C GLN A 32 -19.29 -7.21 -22.21
N PRO A 33 -18.52 -7.92 -21.37
CA PRO A 33 -19.11 -8.71 -20.30
C PRO A 33 -20.03 -7.81 -19.47
N PRO A 34 -21.18 -8.33 -18.99
CA PRO A 34 -22.10 -7.54 -18.20
C PRO A 34 -21.38 -6.98 -16.98
N LYS A 35 -21.69 -5.71 -16.61
CA LYS A 35 -21.13 -5.11 -15.40
C LYS A 35 -21.48 -5.98 -14.18
N PRO A 36 -20.57 -6.11 -13.18
CA PRO A 36 -20.88 -6.77 -11.91
C PRO A 36 -22.12 -6.15 -11.28
N ASN A 37 -23.03 -6.97 -10.77
CA ASN A 37 -24.37 -6.53 -10.37
C ASN A 37 -24.85 -7.25 -9.11
N LEU A 38 -25.11 -6.48 -8.05
CA LEU A 38 -25.52 -7.00 -6.74
C LEU A 38 -26.92 -7.64 -6.78
N LEU A 39 -27.87 -7.05 -7.51
CA LEU A 39 -29.21 -7.62 -7.66
C LEU A 39 -29.16 -8.96 -8.40
N ARG A 40 -28.28 -9.10 -9.40
CA ARG A 40 -28.06 -10.36 -10.12
C ARG A 40 -27.48 -11.43 -9.19
N LEU A 41 -26.52 -11.07 -8.34
CA LEU A 41 -26.01 -11.97 -7.30
C LEU A 41 -27.15 -12.45 -6.39
N GLU A 42 -27.93 -11.52 -5.84
CA GLU A 42 -29.06 -11.84 -4.95
C GLU A 42 -30.08 -12.78 -5.63
N GLN A 43 -30.36 -12.58 -6.92
CA GLN A 43 -31.25 -13.45 -7.70
C GLN A 43 -30.69 -14.87 -7.88
N HIS A 44 -29.38 -15.02 -8.14
CA HIS A 44 -28.74 -16.32 -8.24
C HIS A 44 -28.72 -17.05 -6.89
N VAL A 45 -28.44 -16.32 -5.81
CA VAL A 45 -28.49 -16.87 -4.43
C VAL A 45 -29.91 -17.35 -4.10
N ALA A 46 -30.95 -16.55 -4.39
CA ALA A 46 -32.34 -16.91 -4.12
C ALA A 46 -32.80 -18.15 -4.90
N LYS A 47 -32.23 -18.40 -6.08
CA LYS A 47 -32.51 -19.57 -6.93
C LYS A 47 -31.65 -20.79 -6.62
N LYS A 48 -30.69 -20.69 -5.69
CA LYS A 48 -29.65 -21.70 -5.43
C LYS A 48 -28.81 -22.03 -6.68
N ASP A 49 -28.62 -21.04 -7.57
CA ASP A 49 -27.72 -21.17 -8.73
C ASP A 49 -26.25 -20.97 -8.28
N TYR A 50 -25.71 -21.90 -7.48
CA TYR A 50 -24.46 -21.72 -6.72
C TYR A 50 -23.26 -21.26 -7.57
N GLU A 51 -23.07 -21.86 -8.75
CA GLU A 51 -21.97 -21.51 -9.67
C GLU A 51 -22.10 -20.07 -10.20
N LEU A 52 -23.30 -19.67 -10.61
CA LEU A 52 -23.56 -18.32 -11.10
C LEU A 52 -23.47 -17.29 -9.97
N ALA A 53 -23.93 -17.64 -8.77
CA ALA A 53 -23.78 -16.80 -7.58
C ALA A 53 -22.30 -16.58 -7.24
N CYS A 54 -21.48 -17.64 -7.22
CA CYS A 54 -20.05 -17.53 -6.94
C CYS A 54 -19.33 -16.70 -8.02
N ARG A 55 -19.64 -16.92 -9.30
CA ARG A 55 -19.07 -16.12 -10.40
C ARG A 55 -19.41 -14.64 -10.29
N GLU A 56 -20.66 -14.32 -9.97
CA GLU A 56 -21.10 -12.93 -9.81
C GLU A 56 -20.47 -12.27 -8.59
N LEU A 57 -20.37 -12.98 -7.46
CA LEU A 57 -19.63 -12.51 -6.28
C LEU A 57 -18.18 -12.23 -6.63
N MET A 58 -17.51 -13.13 -7.35
CA MET A 58 -16.12 -12.93 -7.77
C MET A 58 -15.97 -11.70 -8.67
N ALA A 59 -16.87 -11.48 -9.62
CA ALA A 59 -16.85 -10.30 -10.48
C ALA A 59 -17.01 -8.99 -9.67
N ILE A 60 -17.83 -9.00 -8.62
CA ILE A 60 -17.98 -7.87 -7.68
C ILE A 60 -16.67 -7.65 -6.90
N LEU A 61 -16.07 -8.71 -6.33
CA LEU A 61 -14.83 -8.61 -5.56
C LEU A 61 -13.64 -8.15 -6.42
N GLU A 62 -13.51 -8.66 -7.65
CA GLU A 62 -12.48 -8.24 -8.61
C GLU A 62 -12.65 -6.76 -9.00
N LYS A 63 -13.89 -6.30 -9.17
CA LYS A 63 -14.16 -4.89 -9.44
C LYS A 63 -13.82 -4.02 -8.23
N MET A 64 -14.13 -4.46 -7.02
CA MET A 64 -13.70 -3.78 -5.79
C MET A 64 -12.17 -3.72 -5.68
N ASP A 65 -11.46 -4.77 -6.09
CA ASP A 65 -9.99 -4.80 -6.13
C ASP A 65 -9.43 -3.71 -7.06
N ALA A 66 -9.93 -3.67 -8.31
CA ALA A 66 -9.55 -2.66 -9.29
C ALA A 66 -9.86 -1.23 -8.83
N ASN A 67 -10.90 -1.07 -8.00
CA ASN A 67 -11.37 0.22 -7.50
C ASN A 67 -10.82 0.57 -6.11
N PHE A 68 -9.90 -0.21 -5.55
CA PHE A 68 -9.35 -0.02 -4.20
C PHE A 68 -10.45 0.12 -3.12
N GLY A 69 -11.46 -0.76 -3.17
CA GLY A 69 -12.60 -0.79 -2.24
C GLY A 69 -13.75 0.15 -2.62
N GLY A 70 -13.61 0.91 -3.71
CA GLY A 70 -14.70 1.69 -4.30
C GLY A 70 -15.74 0.81 -5.00
N VAL A 71 -17.00 1.26 -4.99
CA VAL A 71 -18.14 0.51 -5.55
C VAL A 71 -18.62 1.06 -6.91
N HIS A 72 -17.84 1.94 -7.54
CA HIS A 72 -18.16 2.46 -8.88
C HIS A 72 -18.07 1.34 -9.94
N ASP A 73 -18.89 1.42 -10.98
CA ASP A 73 -19.04 0.35 -11.99
C ASP A 73 -19.51 -1.02 -11.46
N ILE A 74 -20.09 -1.05 -10.25
CA ILE A 74 -20.88 -2.17 -9.73
C ILE A 74 -22.34 -1.70 -9.70
N GLU A 75 -23.22 -2.43 -10.37
CA GLU A 75 -24.64 -2.08 -10.44
C GLU A 75 -25.37 -2.56 -9.18
N PHE A 76 -26.06 -1.63 -8.50
CA PHE A 76 -26.97 -1.93 -7.41
C PHE A 76 -28.03 -0.82 -7.28
N ASP A 77 -29.21 -1.17 -6.81
CA ASP A 77 -30.28 -0.25 -6.45
C ASP A 77 -30.14 0.23 -5.00
N ALA A 78 -30.64 1.43 -4.70
CA ALA A 78 -30.64 1.94 -3.33
C ALA A 78 -31.88 2.83 -3.09
N PRO A 79 -32.40 2.91 -1.86
CA PRO A 79 -33.45 3.86 -1.52
C PRO A 79 -33.04 5.30 -1.84
N ALA A 80 -33.96 6.09 -2.41
CA ALA A 80 -33.68 7.47 -2.83
C ALA A 80 -33.18 8.38 -1.70
N GLN A 81 -33.50 8.04 -0.45
CA GLN A 81 -33.04 8.72 0.77
C GLN A 81 -31.51 8.66 0.94
N LEU A 82 -30.82 7.70 0.32
CA LEU A 82 -29.38 7.52 0.41
C LEU A 82 -28.61 8.24 -0.69
N ALA A 83 -29.28 8.80 -1.70
CA ALA A 83 -28.64 9.36 -2.90
C ALA A 83 -27.63 10.49 -2.61
N TYR A 84 -27.81 11.21 -1.50
CA TYR A 84 -26.95 12.31 -1.04
C TYR A 84 -26.19 11.97 0.24
N LEU A 85 -26.16 10.71 0.65
CA LEU A 85 -25.50 10.22 1.86
C LEU A 85 -24.47 9.14 1.49
N PRO A 86 -23.31 9.50 0.91
CA PRO A 86 -22.38 8.55 0.29
C PRO A 86 -21.89 7.46 1.26
N GLU A 87 -21.61 7.81 2.51
CA GLU A 87 -21.22 6.84 3.54
C GLU A 87 -22.35 5.85 3.85
N LYS A 88 -23.60 6.32 3.99
CA LYS A 88 -24.75 5.44 4.25
C LYS A 88 -25.08 4.56 3.03
N LEU A 89 -24.85 5.07 1.82
CA LEU A 89 -24.99 4.29 0.59
C LEU A 89 -23.96 3.14 0.53
N LEU A 90 -22.72 3.42 0.94
CA LEU A 90 -21.66 2.40 1.05
C LEU A 90 -22.02 1.34 2.11
N ILE A 91 -22.49 1.74 3.28
CA ILE A 91 -22.95 0.80 4.33
C ILE A 91 -24.15 -0.03 3.83
N HIS A 92 -25.08 0.58 3.09
CA HIS A 92 -26.21 -0.14 2.48
C HIS A 92 -25.74 -1.20 1.48
N PHE A 93 -24.82 -0.85 0.58
CA PHE A 93 -24.20 -1.79 -0.35
C PHE A 93 -23.52 -2.95 0.41
N ALA A 94 -22.67 -2.64 1.38
CA ALA A 94 -21.95 -3.62 2.18
C ALA A 94 -22.90 -4.57 2.91
N THR A 95 -23.97 -4.03 3.51
CA THR A 95 -24.98 -4.81 4.24
C THR A 95 -25.73 -5.78 3.32
N ARG A 96 -26.16 -5.31 2.13
CA ARG A 96 -26.83 -6.18 1.15
C ARG A 96 -25.92 -7.29 0.64
N LEU A 97 -24.69 -6.94 0.31
CA LEU A 97 -23.71 -7.91 -0.15
C LEU A 97 -23.36 -8.93 0.96
N ALA A 98 -23.20 -8.48 2.21
CA ALA A 98 -23.02 -9.36 3.36
C ALA A 98 -24.20 -10.32 3.57
N ASN A 99 -25.45 -9.86 3.36
CA ASN A 99 -26.64 -10.72 3.42
C ASN A 99 -26.66 -11.79 2.33
N ALA A 100 -26.33 -11.42 1.09
CA ALA A 100 -26.26 -12.35 -0.03
C ALA A 100 -25.17 -13.41 0.20
N ILE A 101 -23.99 -12.98 0.65
CA ILE A 101 -22.87 -13.85 1.02
C ILE A 101 -23.27 -14.78 2.18
N THR A 102 -23.87 -14.22 3.25
CA THR A 102 -24.33 -15.00 4.41
C THR A 102 -25.29 -16.09 3.99
N THR A 103 -26.27 -15.77 3.13
CA THR A 103 -27.25 -16.74 2.63
C THR A 103 -26.58 -17.83 1.79
N LEU A 104 -25.70 -17.44 0.86
CA LEU A 104 -24.98 -18.37 -0.02
C LEU A 104 -24.10 -19.33 0.77
N PHE A 105 -23.27 -18.82 1.67
CA PHE A 105 -22.26 -19.60 2.37
C PHE A 105 -22.79 -20.31 3.63
N SER A 106 -23.96 -19.93 4.14
CA SER A 106 -24.64 -20.72 5.19
C SER A 106 -25.34 -21.96 4.64
N ASP A 107 -25.50 -22.09 3.32
CA ASP A 107 -26.14 -23.26 2.71
C ASP A 107 -25.18 -24.47 2.70
N PRO A 108 -25.52 -25.60 3.36
CA PRO A 108 -24.65 -26.77 3.39
C PRO A 108 -24.48 -27.44 2.01
N GLU A 109 -25.37 -27.19 1.05
CA GLU A 109 -25.28 -27.73 -0.31
C GLU A 109 -24.20 -27.02 -1.16
N LEU A 110 -23.73 -25.84 -0.73
CA LEU A 110 -22.66 -25.13 -1.41
C LEU A 110 -21.33 -25.89 -1.25
N ALA A 111 -20.83 -26.36 -2.40
CA ALA A 111 -19.48 -26.86 -2.56
C ALA A 111 -18.62 -25.84 -3.33
N ILE A 112 -17.41 -25.59 -2.85
CA ILE A 112 -16.44 -24.71 -3.50
C ILE A 112 -15.25 -25.56 -3.96
N SER A 113 -14.83 -25.37 -5.22
CA SER A 113 -13.60 -25.99 -5.72
C SER A 113 -12.39 -25.35 -5.05
N GLU A 114 -11.30 -26.11 -4.92
CA GLU A 114 -10.05 -25.60 -4.36
C GLU A 114 -9.53 -24.38 -5.13
N GLU A 115 -9.57 -24.41 -6.46
CA GLU A 115 -9.23 -23.26 -7.31
C GLU A 115 -10.10 -22.03 -7.02
N GLY A 116 -11.42 -22.23 -6.90
CA GLY A 116 -12.36 -21.16 -6.55
C GLY A 116 -12.08 -20.57 -5.17
N ALA A 117 -11.71 -21.42 -4.20
CA ALA A 117 -11.35 -20.99 -2.86
C ALA A 117 -10.06 -20.17 -2.85
N LEU A 118 -9.01 -20.61 -3.51
CA LEU A 118 -7.74 -19.88 -3.61
C LEU A 118 -7.94 -18.50 -4.25
N LYS A 119 -8.77 -18.43 -5.30
CA LYS A 119 -9.12 -17.17 -5.96
C LYS A 119 -9.89 -16.24 -5.01
N MET A 120 -10.88 -16.75 -4.27
CA MET A 120 -11.62 -15.97 -3.26
C MET A 120 -10.72 -15.50 -2.12
N ILE A 121 -9.80 -16.35 -1.63
CA ILE A 121 -8.85 -16.01 -0.56
C ILE A 121 -7.93 -14.87 -1.01
N SER A 122 -7.49 -14.85 -2.27
CA SER A 122 -6.70 -13.74 -2.82
C SER A 122 -7.45 -12.38 -2.81
N LEU A 123 -8.78 -12.42 -2.72
CA LEU A 123 -9.67 -11.25 -2.64
C LEU A 123 -10.30 -11.07 -1.24
N GLN A 124 -9.86 -11.85 -0.23
CA GLN A 124 -10.46 -11.88 1.11
C GLN A 124 -10.46 -10.51 1.80
N ARG A 125 -9.49 -9.64 1.50
CA ARG A 125 -9.48 -8.26 2.02
C ARG A 125 -10.76 -7.50 1.68
N TRP A 126 -11.40 -7.80 0.55
CA TRP A 126 -12.66 -7.16 0.17
C TRP A 126 -13.84 -7.75 0.93
N LEU A 127 -13.86 -9.08 1.18
CA LEU A 127 -14.80 -9.69 2.12
C LEU A 127 -14.67 -9.06 3.51
N THR A 128 -13.44 -8.83 3.97
CA THR A 128 -13.15 -8.13 5.23
C THR A 128 -13.83 -6.77 5.26
N LEU A 129 -13.64 -5.93 4.24
CA LEU A 129 -14.26 -4.61 4.19
C LEU A 129 -15.79 -4.67 4.09
N ILE A 130 -16.35 -5.64 3.38
CA ILE A 130 -17.80 -5.85 3.26
C ILE A 130 -18.40 -6.09 4.65
N PHE A 131 -17.85 -7.06 5.40
CA PHE A 131 -18.38 -7.38 6.73
C PHE A 131 -18.05 -6.28 7.75
N ALA A 132 -16.82 -5.77 7.77
CA ALA A 132 -16.36 -4.78 8.75
C ALA A 132 -17.01 -3.39 8.58
N SER A 133 -17.48 -3.06 7.37
CA SER A 133 -18.23 -1.82 7.11
C SER A 133 -19.74 -1.99 7.21
N SER A 134 -20.21 -3.22 7.45
CA SER A 134 -21.60 -3.52 7.73
C SER A 134 -21.81 -3.69 9.24
N PRO A 135 -23.06 -3.70 9.73
CA PRO A 135 -23.34 -4.01 11.14
C PRO A 135 -22.92 -5.43 11.59
N TYR A 136 -22.49 -6.31 10.68
CA TYR A 136 -22.01 -7.65 11.03
C TYR A 136 -20.61 -7.65 11.68
N VAL A 137 -19.75 -6.67 11.37
CA VAL A 137 -18.33 -6.58 11.75
C VAL A 137 -17.45 -7.69 11.13
N ASN A 138 -17.85 -8.96 11.22
CA ASN A 138 -17.12 -10.10 10.69
C ASN A 138 -18.08 -11.16 10.12
N ALA A 139 -17.54 -12.33 9.77
CA ALA A 139 -18.29 -13.44 9.19
C ALA A 139 -18.43 -14.66 10.13
N ASP A 140 -18.26 -14.47 11.45
CA ASP A 140 -18.28 -15.58 12.42
C ASP A 140 -19.63 -16.30 12.47
N HIS A 141 -20.73 -15.60 12.20
CA HIS A 141 -22.06 -16.22 12.11
C HIS A 141 -22.17 -17.23 10.96
N ILE A 142 -21.37 -17.06 9.90
CA ILE A 142 -21.24 -18.04 8.81
C ILE A 142 -20.36 -19.19 9.30
N LEU A 143 -19.19 -18.88 9.86
CA LEU A 143 -18.24 -19.90 10.35
C LEU A 143 -18.88 -20.83 11.39
N ASN A 144 -19.71 -20.30 12.29
CA ASN A 144 -20.43 -21.08 13.30
C ASN A 144 -21.39 -22.12 12.70
N LYS A 145 -21.82 -21.98 11.43
CA LYS A 145 -22.57 -23.02 10.72
C LYS A 145 -21.71 -24.21 10.31
N TYR A 146 -20.40 -24.03 10.25
CA TYR A 146 -19.43 -25.09 9.91
C TYR A 146 -18.87 -25.80 11.14
N ASN A 147 -19.16 -25.29 12.34
CA ASN A 147 -18.74 -25.93 13.58
C ASN A 147 -19.48 -27.26 13.75
N ILE A 148 -18.74 -28.36 13.80
CA ILE A 148 -19.27 -29.71 14.02
C ILE A 148 -19.17 -30.14 15.49
N ASN A 149 -18.68 -29.27 16.39
CA ASN A 149 -18.63 -29.58 17.81
C ASN A 149 -20.07 -29.65 18.38
N PRO A 150 -20.49 -30.81 18.94
CA PRO A 150 -21.81 -30.92 19.55
C PRO A 150 -21.92 -30.13 20.87
N ASP A 151 -20.80 -29.76 21.48
CA ASP A 151 -20.76 -28.92 22.67
C ASP A 151 -20.60 -27.44 22.29
N SER A 152 -21.64 -26.64 22.54
CA SER A 152 -21.65 -25.20 22.24
C SER A 152 -20.72 -24.38 23.14
N GLU A 153 -20.31 -24.91 24.29
CA GLU A 153 -19.29 -24.30 25.16
C GLU A 153 -17.87 -24.82 24.82
N GLY A 154 -17.78 -25.87 24.00
CA GLY A 154 -16.53 -26.39 23.48
C GLY A 154 -15.91 -25.52 22.38
N GLY A 155 -14.63 -25.76 22.07
CA GLY A 155 -13.92 -25.04 21.01
C GLY A 155 -14.48 -25.27 19.60
N PHE A 156 -14.02 -24.48 18.63
CA PHE A 156 -14.45 -24.61 17.23
C PHE A 156 -13.83 -25.85 16.58
N HIS A 157 -14.66 -26.80 16.13
CA HIS A 157 -14.21 -27.99 15.40
C HIS A 157 -14.72 -27.95 13.97
N LEU A 158 -13.81 -28.09 13.01
CA LEU A 158 -14.12 -28.11 11.59
C LEU A 158 -14.01 -29.53 11.04
N ALA A 159 -14.88 -29.90 10.10
CA ALA A 159 -14.69 -31.12 9.33
C ALA A 159 -13.37 -31.05 8.53
N THR A 160 -12.67 -32.17 8.42
CA THR A 160 -11.33 -32.23 7.80
C THR A 160 -11.36 -32.36 6.28
N ASP A 161 -12.53 -32.23 5.65
CA ASP A 161 -12.65 -32.25 4.19
C ASP A 161 -12.24 -30.89 3.58
N ASN A 162 -11.74 -30.92 2.34
CA ASN A 162 -11.22 -29.73 1.67
C ASN A 162 -12.28 -28.63 1.49
N SER A 163 -13.55 -28.97 1.29
CA SER A 163 -14.61 -27.96 1.09
C SER A 163 -14.87 -27.20 2.39
N SER A 164 -14.92 -27.90 3.52
CA SER A 164 -15.07 -27.29 4.84
C SER A 164 -13.87 -26.40 5.19
N ILE A 165 -12.64 -26.87 4.97
CA ILE A 165 -11.41 -26.09 5.19
C ILE A 165 -11.37 -24.86 4.28
N ALA A 166 -11.70 -25.02 3.00
CA ALA A 166 -11.75 -23.91 2.04
C ALA A 166 -12.75 -22.82 2.46
N LYS A 167 -13.99 -23.20 2.79
CA LYS A 167 -15.02 -22.26 3.26
C LYS A 167 -14.61 -21.57 4.55
N PHE A 168 -14.00 -22.30 5.49
CA PHE A 168 -13.44 -21.71 6.69
C PHE A 168 -12.34 -20.68 6.36
N CYS A 169 -11.37 -21.02 5.52
CA CYS A 169 -10.30 -20.10 5.13
C CYS A 169 -10.82 -18.86 4.39
N ILE A 170 -11.88 -18.95 3.58
CA ILE A 170 -12.47 -17.78 2.93
C ILE A 170 -13.01 -16.78 3.97
N PHE A 171 -13.68 -17.27 5.02
CA PHE A 171 -14.39 -16.43 6.01
C PHE A 171 -13.69 -16.26 7.35
N TYR A 172 -12.50 -16.83 7.54
CA TYR A 172 -11.63 -16.47 8.66
C TYR A 172 -11.00 -15.09 8.41
N LEU A 173 -11.82 -14.05 8.60
CA LEU A 173 -11.46 -12.66 8.33
C LEU A 173 -10.61 -12.07 9.48
N PRO A 174 -9.87 -10.98 9.26
CA PRO A 174 -9.08 -10.30 10.29
C PRO A 174 -9.87 -9.93 11.56
N GLU A 175 -11.18 -9.67 11.44
CA GLU A 175 -12.07 -9.36 12.58
C GLU A 175 -12.72 -10.60 13.24
N SER A 176 -12.42 -11.83 12.79
CA SER A 176 -12.99 -13.04 13.38
C SER A 176 -12.61 -13.19 14.87
N ASN A 177 -13.56 -13.60 15.71
CA ASN A 177 -13.32 -13.89 17.12
C ASN A 177 -13.09 -15.39 17.38
N ILE A 178 -13.15 -16.21 16.34
CA ILE A 178 -12.90 -17.65 16.47
C ILE A 178 -11.41 -17.89 16.70
N ASN A 179 -11.09 -18.70 17.70
CA ASN A 179 -9.72 -19.15 17.93
C ASN A 179 -9.36 -20.21 16.88
N MET A 180 -8.25 -20.00 16.19
CA MET A 180 -7.73 -20.91 15.16
C MET A 180 -6.31 -21.33 15.50
N SER A 181 -6.03 -22.63 15.42
CA SER A 181 -4.67 -23.16 15.46
C SER A 181 -4.09 -23.22 14.05
N LEU A 182 -3.08 -22.37 13.78
CA LEU A 182 -2.35 -22.39 12.51
C LEU A 182 -1.66 -23.73 12.27
N ASP A 183 -1.13 -24.39 13.32
CA ASP A 183 -0.50 -25.71 13.18
C ASP A 183 -1.52 -26.79 12.78
N ALA A 184 -2.73 -26.75 13.36
CA ALA A 184 -3.79 -27.69 12.99
C ALA A 184 -4.27 -27.45 11.56
N LEU A 185 -4.44 -26.18 11.16
CA LEU A 185 -4.84 -25.83 9.79
C LEU A 185 -3.76 -26.23 8.77
N TRP A 186 -2.49 -25.98 9.08
CA TRP A 186 -1.35 -26.40 8.26
C TRP A 186 -1.29 -27.91 8.07
N ALA A 187 -1.50 -28.68 9.15
CA ALA A 187 -1.53 -30.13 9.10
C ALA A 187 -2.72 -30.67 8.28
N GLY A 188 -3.85 -29.94 8.27
CA GLY A 188 -5.03 -30.29 7.49
C GLY A 188 -4.89 -29.98 5.99
N ASN A 189 -4.49 -28.76 5.65
CA ASN A 189 -4.23 -28.34 4.27
C ASN A 189 -3.21 -27.18 4.24
N GLN A 190 -1.98 -27.50 3.83
CA GLN A 190 -0.86 -26.53 3.80
C GLN A 190 -1.15 -25.35 2.85
N GLN A 191 -1.68 -25.62 1.65
CA GLN A 191 -1.90 -24.61 0.63
C GLN A 191 -2.96 -23.58 1.05
N LEU A 192 -4.09 -24.04 1.59
CA LEU A 192 -5.14 -23.17 2.09
C LEU A 192 -4.69 -22.40 3.34
N CYS A 193 -3.92 -23.03 4.23
CA CYS A 193 -3.34 -22.35 5.39
C CYS A 193 -2.38 -21.23 4.97
N ALA A 194 -1.49 -21.49 4.00
CA ALA A 194 -0.56 -20.49 3.49
C ALA A 194 -1.29 -19.34 2.78
N SER A 195 -2.31 -19.67 1.99
CA SER A 195 -3.15 -18.68 1.30
C SER A 195 -3.90 -17.79 2.28
N LEU A 196 -4.43 -18.36 3.37
CA LEU A 196 -5.03 -17.59 4.46
C LEU A 196 -4.01 -16.67 5.12
N CYS A 197 -2.79 -17.15 5.39
CA CYS A 197 -1.73 -16.31 5.96
C CYS A 197 -1.39 -15.12 5.06
N PHE A 198 -1.35 -15.29 3.73
CA PHE A 198 -1.21 -14.19 2.78
C PHE A 198 -2.37 -13.20 2.88
N ALA A 199 -3.59 -13.73 2.87
CA ALA A 199 -4.81 -12.92 2.89
C ALA A 199 -4.91 -12.05 4.15
N LEU A 200 -4.62 -12.61 5.34
CA LEU A 200 -4.59 -11.89 6.62
C LEU A 200 -3.51 -10.80 6.71
N GLN A 201 -2.53 -10.79 5.80
CA GLN A 201 -1.48 -9.77 5.71
C GLN A 201 -1.73 -8.76 4.56
N SER A 202 -2.70 -9.02 3.67
CA SER A 202 -2.87 -8.28 2.41
C SER A 202 -3.72 -7.01 2.50
N SER A 203 -4.45 -6.82 3.62
CA SER A 203 -5.31 -5.64 3.80
C SER A 203 -4.47 -4.38 4.01
N ARG A 204 -4.90 -3.27 3.39
CA ARG A 204 -4.30 -1.94 3.56
C ARG A 204 -4.79 -1.22 4.82
N PHE A 205 -5.69 -1.84 5.56
CA PHE A 205 -6.07 -1.42 6.90
C PHE A 205 -6.11 -2.64 7.82
N ILE A 206 -5.17 -2.68 8.77
CA ILE A 206 -5.02 -3.70 9.81
C ILE A 206 -4.83 -2.94 11.14
N GLY A 207 -5.83 -2.14 11.51
CA GLY A 207 -5.70 -1.19 12.62
C GLY A 207 -6.29 -1.67 13.94
N THR A 208 -7.32 -2.52 13.93
CA THR A 208 -7.98 -2.98 15.16
C THR A 208 -7.08 -3.94 15.94
N ALA A 209 -7.32 -4.08 17.24
CA ALA A 209 -6.57 -5.03 18.08
C ALA A 209 -6.70 -6.47 17.55
N SER A 210 -7.88 -6.86 17.08
CA SER A 210 -8.16 -8.18 16.53
C SER A 210 -7.37 -8.45 15.25
N ALA A 211 -7.45 -7.56 14.26
CA ALA A 211 -6.76 -7.70 12.99
C ALA A 211 -5.23 -7.61 13.17
N PHE A 212 -4.77 -6.63 13.94
CA PHE A 212 -3.35 -6.39 14.19
C PHE A 212 -2.71 -7.57 14.92
N HIS A 213 -3.35 -8.10 15.96
CA HIS A 213 -2.84 -9.27 16.68
C HIS A 213 -2.73 -10.51 15.80
N LYS A 214 -3.76 -10.82 14.99
CA LYS A 214 -3.71 -11.95 14.05
C LYS A 214 -2.53 -11.82 13.08
N ARG A 215 -2.36 -10.64 12.50
CA ARG A 215 -1.23 -10.36 11.60
C ARG A 215 0.10 -10.55 12.33
N ALA A 216 0.25 -10.00 13.54
CA ALA A 216 1.46 -10.16 14.34
C ALA A 216 1.79 -11.63 14.62
N VAL A 217 0.81 -12.46 14.98
CA VAL A 217 0.98 -13.91 15.16
C VAL A 217 1.43 -14.57 13.86
N VAL A 218 0.80 -14.23 12.73
CA VAL A 218 1.18 -14.75 11.41
C VAL A 218 2.63 -14.38 11.06
N LEU A 219 3.08 -13.15 11.33
CA LEU A 219 4.47 -12.75 11.07
C LEU A 219 5.50 -13.53 11.89
N GLN A 220 5.15 -14.02 13.07
CA GLN A 220 6.05 -14.83 13.89
C GLN A 220 6.04 -16.32 13.49
N TRP A 221 4.88 -16.83 13.10
CA TRP A 221 4.70 -18.25 12.78
C TRP A 221 5.04 -18.58 11.33
N PHE A 222 4.57 -17.76 10.39
CA PHE A 222 4.55 -18.07 8.96
C PHE A 222 5.92 -18.10 8.28
N PRO A 223 6.94 -17.29 8.62
CA PRO A 223 8.22 -17.33 7.91
C PRO A 223 8.85 -18.73 7.87
N LYS A 224 8.78 -19.47 8.98
CA LYS A 224 9.30 -20.85 9.06
C LYS A 224 8.51 -21.81 8.17
N LYS A 225 7.19 -21.63 8.08
CA LYS A 225 6.30 -22.45 7.27
C LYS A 225 6.35 -22.12 5.79
N LEU A 226 6.53 -20.84 5.46
CA LEU A 226 6.71 -20.37 4.10
C LEU A 226 7.97 -20.98 3.47
N ALA A 227 9.03 -21.22 4.25
CA ALA A 227 10.23 -21.94 3.79
C ALA A 227 9.99 -23.43 3.48
N GLU A 228 8.90 -24.04 3.99
CA GLU A 228 8.53 -25.43 3.68
C GLU A 228 7.80 -25.55 2.33
N ILE A 229 7.31 -24.44 1.76
CA ILE A 229 6.52 -24.44 0.51
C ILE A 229 7.41 -24.73 -0.70
N ALA A 230 6.91 -25.54 -1.63
CA ALA A 230 7.69 -25.99 -2.77
C ALA A 230 7.63 -25.01 -3.96
N ASP A 231 6.46 -24.47 -4.29
CA ASP A 231 6.27 -23.58 -5.45
C ASP A 231 5.46 -22.34 -5.08
N LEU A 232 5.87 -21.20 -5.64
CA LEU A 232 5.13 -19.94 -5.54
C LEU A 232 3.74 -20.04 -6.20
N ASN A 233 3.55 -20.93 -7.18
CA ASN A 233 2.25 -21.18 -7.81
C ASN A 233 1.19 -21.72 -6.82
N GLU A 234 1.61 -22.22 -5.65
CA GLU A 234 0.72 -22.66 -4.60
C GLU A 234 0.12 -21.48 -3.80
N LEU A 235 0.65 -20.26 -3.99
CA LEU A 235 0.33 -19.08 -3.20
C LEU A 235 -0.44 -18.02 -4.03
N PRO A 236 -1.22 -17.14 -3.38
CA PRO A 236 -1.89 -16.04 -4.05
C PRO A 236 -0.88 -14.94 -4.42
N ALA A 237 -0.20 -15.13 -5.55
CA ALA A 237 0.91 -14.29 -6.01
C ALA A 237 0.52 -12.83 -6.28
N ASN A 238 -0.74 -12.56 -6.63
CA ASN A 238 -1.23 -11.20 -6.90
C ASN A 238 -1.16 -10.28 -5.67
N ILE A 239 -1.22 -10.83 -4.45
CA ILE A 239 -1.11 -10.08 -3.19
C ILE A 239 0.25 -10.28 -2.49
N LEU A 240 1.23 -10.87 -3.18
CA LEU A 240 2.58 -11.07 -2.63
C LEU A 240 3.25 -9.76 -2.21
N HIS A 241 3.13 -8.74 -3.05
CA HIS A 241 3.69 -7.41 -2.80
C HIS A 241 3.06 -6.75 -1.57
N ASP A 242 1.76 -7.00 -1.32
CA ASP A 242 1.08 -6.53 -0.12
C ASP A 242 1.69 -7.21 1.14
N VAL A 243 1.91 -8.53 1.14
CA VAL A 243 2.58 -9.23 2.25
C VAL A 243 4.00 -8.67 2.48
N TYR A 244 4.76 -8.48 1.40
CA TYR A 244 6.12 -7.96 1.44
C TYR A 244 6.19 -6.54 2.03
N MET A 245 5.24 -5.67 1.70
CA MET A 245 5.20 -4.31 2.25
C MET A 245 4.64 -4.26 3.66
N HIS A 246 3.48 -4.89 3.87
CA HIS A 246 2.62 -4.62 5.03
C HIS A 246 3.22 -5.12 6.34
N CYS A 247 4.16 -6.07 6.29
CA CYS A 247 4.92 -6.49 7.46
C CYS A 247 5.66 -5.32 8.14
N SER A 248 6.03 -4.28 7.39
CA SER A 248 6.75 -3.11 7.90
C SER A 248 5.93 -2.27 8.89
N TYR A 249 4.60 -2.37 8.87
CA TYR A 249 3.69 -1.68 9.79
C TYR A 249 3.44 -2.46 11.09
N ASP A 250 4.20 -3.53 11.34
CA ASP A 250 4.20 -4.21 12.63
C ASP A 250 5.18 -3.58 13.61
N LEU A 251 5.07 -3.97 14.89
CA LEU A 251 5.86 -3.46 16.00
C LEU A 251 7.06 -4.36 16.32
N ALA A 252 7.02 -5.64 15.94
CA ALA A 252 8.08 -6.57 16.29
C ALA A 252 9.41 -6.23 15.57
N LYS A 253 10.54 -6.35 16.28
CA LYS A 253 11.87 -6.10 15.70
C LYS A 253 12.18 -6.99 14.50
N ASN A 254 11.61 -8.20 14.45
CA ASN A 254 11.82 -9.18 13.39
C ASN A 254 10.68 -9.20 12.36
N LYS A 255 9.87 -8.15 12.27
CA LYS A 255 8.69 -8.08 11.40
C LYS A 255 8.97 -8.36 9.92
N HIS A 256 10.18 -8.10 9.43
CA HIS A 256 10.56 -8.35 8.04
C HIS A 256 10.99 -9.80 7.76
N ASP A 257 11.05 -10.70 8.75
CA ASP A 257 11.50 -12.08 8.58
C ASP A 257 10.73 -12.83 7.49
N VAL A 258 9.46 -12.50 7.26
CA VAL A 258 8.63 -13.07 6.18
C VAL A 258 9.21 -12.83 4.78
N LYS A 259 9.97 -11.76 4.57
CA LYS A 259 10.53 -11.39 3.26
C LYS A 259 11.57 -12.40 2.77
N ARG A 260 12.37 -12.99 3.67
CA ARG A 260 13.46 -13.91 3.32
C ARG A 260 12.97 -15.21 2.65
N PRO A 261 12.08 -16.01 3.26
CA PRO A 261 11.54 -17.20 2.59
C PRO A 261 10.70 -16.84 1.35
N LEU A 262 10.06 -15.66 1.34
CA LEU A 262 9.36 -15.17 0.15
C LEU A 262 10.31 -14.92 -1.03
N ASN A 263 11.46 -14.30 -0.77
CA ASN A 263 12.53 -14.12 -1.75
C ASN A 263 13.08 -15.46 -2.26
N GLU A 264 13.28 -16.44 -1.37
CA GLU A 264 13.73 -17.79 -1.72
C GLU A 264 12.73 -18.50 -2.65
N LEU A 265 11.43 -18.39 -2.36
CA LEU A 265 10.37 -18.92 -3.23
C LEU A 265 10.32 -18.23 -4.59
N VAL A 266 10.40 -16.90 -4.61
CA VAL A 266 10.49 -16.12 -5.85
C VAL A 266 11.71 -16.56 -6.67
N ARG A 267 12.87 -16.69 -6.03
CA ARG A 267 14.11 -17.17 -6.66
C ARG A 267 13.94 -18.57 -7.25
N LYS A 268 13.38 -19.49 -6.49
CA LYS A 268 13.11 -20.86 -6.96
C LYS A 268 12.16 -20.85 -8.16
N HIS A 269 11.08 -20.09 -8.08
CA HIS A 269 10.07 -19.97 -9.12
C HIS A 269 10.66 -19.44 -10.43
N ILE A 270 11.41 -18.34 -10.41
CA ILE A 270 11.98 -17.80 -11.66
C ILE A 270 12.99 -18.76 -12.29
N LEU A 271 13.75 -19.52 -11.49
CA LEU A 271 14.68 -20.53 -11.99
C LEU A 271 13.96 -21.69 -12.68
N THR A 272 12.82 -22.16 -12.16
CA THR A 272 12.03 -23.21 -12.82
C THR A 272 11.40 -22.71 -14.12
N GLN A 273 11.14 -21.40 -14.22
CA GLN A 273 10.68 -20.73 -15.44
C GLN A 273 11.81 -20.40 -16.43
N GLY A 274 13.01 -20.95 -16.24
CA GLY A 274 14.13 -20.82 -17.17
C GLY A 274 14.95 -19.54 -17.00
N TRP A 275 14.83 -18.83 -15.88
CA TRP A 275 15.69 -17.69 -15.58
C TRP A 275 17.16 -18.14 -15.45
N GLN A 276 18.05 -17.32 -16.01
CA GLN A 276 19.48 -17.44 -15.80
C GLN A 276 20.02 -16.05 -15.48
N ASP A 277 20.75 -15.94 -14.38
CA ASP A 277 21.46 -14.71 -14.05
C ASP A 277 22.43 -14.30 -15.16
N ARG A 278 22.74 -13.02 -15.23
CA ARG A 278 23.67 -12.49 -16.23
C ARG A 278 25.09 -12.87 -15.90
N TYR A 279 25.87 -13.19 -16.93
CA TYR A 279 27.31 -13.41 -16.80
C TYR A 279 28.05 -12.07 -16.76
N LEU A 280 28.65 -11.75 -15.61
CA LEU A 280 29.21 -10.42 -15.32
C LEU A 280 30.72 -10.31 -15.65
N TYR A 281 31.14 -10.60 -16.89
CA TYR A 281 32.57 -10.47 -17.28
C TYR A 281 32.88 -9.23 -18.12
N THR A 282 31.85 -8.55 -18.64
CA THR A 282 31.99 -7.31 -19.42
C THR A 282 31.03 -6.25 -18.88
N LEU A 283 31.47 -5.00 -18.94
CA LEU A 283 30.68 -3.84 -18.55
C LEU A 283 30.61 -2.88 -19.72
N GLY A 284 29.40 -2.56 -20.11
CA GLY A 284 29.10 -1.68 -21.22
C GLY A 284 29.47 -0.24 -20.88
N LYS A 285 29.69 0.52 -21.95
CA LYS A 285 29.83 1.98 -21.88
C LYS A 285 29.00 2.62 -22.97
N LYS A 286 28.40 3.76 -22.64
CA LYS A 286 27.72 4.66 -23.56
C LYS A 286 28.23 6.07 -23.27
N ASP A 287 28.55 6.81 -24.33
CA ASP A 287 29.13 8.15 -24.24
C ASP A 287 30.33 8.25 -23.28
N GLY A 288 31.18 7.22 -23.29
CA GLY A 288 32.36 7.09 -22.43
C GLY A 288 32.08 6.75 -20.96
N LYS A 289 30.82 6.67 -20.53
CA LYS A 289 30.40 6.40 -19.14
C LYS A 289 29.97 4.94 -18.96
N PRO A 290 30.18 4.31 -17.79
CA PRO A 290 29.51 3.06 -17.43
C PRO A 290 27.99 3.21 -17.41
N VAL A 291 27.25 2.15 -17.67
CA VAL A 291 25.78 2.18 -17.64
C VAL A 291 25.23 1.88 -16.24
N MET A 292 24.20 2.64 -15.83
CA MET A 292 23.33 2.35 -14.70
C MET A 292 21.91 2.08 -15.23
N MET A 293 21.39 0.87 -14.99
CA MET A 293 19.98 0.56 -15.24
C MET A 293 19.17 0.91 -13.99
N VAL A 294 18.02 1.55 -14.18
CA VAL A 294 17.12 1.94 -13.09
C VAL A 294 15.73 1.35 -13.32
N LEU A 295 15.27 0.46 -12.45
CA LEU A 295 13.91 -0.09 -12.49
C LEU A 295 12.99 0.70 -11.55
N LEU A 296 11.86 1.13 -12.06
CA LEU A 296 10.94 2.06 -11.40
C LEU A 296 9.61 1.39 -11.05
N GLU A 297 9.06 1.79 -9.91
CA GLU A 297 7.67 1.58 -9.49
C GLU A 297 7.12 2.92 -8.98
N HIS A 298 5.85 3.23 -9.27
CA HIS A 298 5.19 4.48 -8.86
C HIS A 298 6.03 5.77 -9.06
N PHE A 299 6.66 5.93 -10.23
CA PHE A 299 7.58 7.04 -10.51
C PHE A 299 6.95 8.06 -11.48
N ASN A 300 5.97 8.83 -11.02
CA ASN A 300 5.46 10.00 -11.74
C ASN A 300 5.77 11.28 -10.96
N SER A 301 5.76 12.44 -11.62
CA SER A 301 6.12 13.72 -11.01
C SER A 301 5.23 14.12 -9.81
N GLY A 302 4.00 13.61 -9.75
CA GLY A 302 3.08 13.78 -8.62
C GLY A 302 3.35 12.85 -7.43
N HIS A 303 4.18 11.82 -7.58
CA HIS A 303 4.44 10.82 -6.56
C HIS A 303 5.69 11.13 -5.72
N SER A 304 5.76 10.61 -4.50
CA SER A 304 6.85 10.90 -3.57
C SER A 304 8.21 10.38 -4.05
N ILE A 305 8.25 9.22 -4.72
CA ILE A 305 9.52 8.61 -5.17
C ILE A 305 10.24 9.54 -6.15
N TYR A 306 9.50 10.17 -7.08
CA TYR A 306 10.06 11.20 -7.96
C TYR A 306 10.62 12.36 -7.13
N ARG A 307 9.81 12.89 -6.20
CA ARG A 307 10.22 14.04 -5.38
C ARG A 307 11.47 13.78 -4.56
N THR A 308 11.66 12.58 -4.03
CA THR A 308 12.79 12.29 -3.12
C THR A 308 14.05 11.77 -3.82
N HIS A 309 13.93 11.09 -4.97
CA HIS A 309 15.08 10.40 -5.58
C HIS A 309 15.52 10.99 -6.93
N SER A 310 14.65 11.71 -7.65
CA SER A 310 14.93 12.15 -9.03
C SER A 310 16.20 13.00 -9.16
N THR A 311 16.43 13.95 -8.26
CA THR A 311 17.58 14.87 -8.29
C THR A 311 18.92 14.15 -8.22
N SER A 312 19.02 13.15 -7.35
CA SER A 312 20.22 12.31 -7.20
C SER A 312 20.47 11.45 -8.45
N MET A 313 19.41 10.96 -9.10
CA MET A 313 19.52 10.22 -10.36
C MET A 313 19.94 11.14 -11.52
N ILE A 314 19.37 12.34 -11.61
CA ILE A 314 19.79 13.36 -12.58
C ILE A 314 21.29 13.64 -12.42
N ALA A 315 21.77 13.86 -11.20
CA ALA A 315 23.18 14.13 -10.94
C ALA A 315 24.09 12.90 -11.19
N ALA A 316 23.57 11.68 -11.01
CA ALA A 316 24.31 10.45 -11.30
C ALA A 316 24.69 10.34 -12.79
N ARG A 317 23.98 11.03 -13.70
CA ARG A 317 24.32 11.14 -15.13
C ARG A 317 25.68 11.77 -15.40
N GLU A 318 26.26 12.50 -14.45
CA GLU A 318 27.65 12.95 -14.57
C GLU A 318 28.65 11.79 -14.65
N LYS A 319 28.32 10.65 -14.01
CA LYS A 319 29.20 9.49 -13.83
C LYS A 319 28.75 8.26 -14.60
N PHE A 320 27.46 8.16 -14.88
CA PHE A 320 26.84 7.03 -15.56
C PHE A 320 26.03 7.48 -16.77
N TYR A 321 25.81 6.58 -17.72
CA TYR A 321 24.70 6.69 -18.66
C TYR A 321 23.49 6.00 -18.03
N LEU A 322 22.39 6.71 -17.83
CA LEU A 322 21.23 6.20 -17.10
C LEU A 322 20.14 5.70 -18.05
N VAL A 323 19.72 4.45 -17.84
CA VAL A 323 18.63 3.83 -18.59
C VAL A 323 17.49 3.50 -17.62
N GLY A 324 16.36 4.18 -17.78
CA GLY A 324 15.14 3.94 -17.01
C GLY A 324 14.30 2.80 -17.58
N LEU A 325 13.74 1.97 -16.70
CA LEU A 325 12.77 0.93 -16.99
C LEU A 325 11.54 1.16 -16.12
N GLY A 326 10.37 1.37 -16.73
CA GLY A 326 9.14 1.63 -15.98
C GLY A 326 7.89 1.32 -16.79
N SER A 327 6.70 1.45 -16.19
CA SER A 327 5.44 1.29 -16.91
C SER A 327 5.02 2.57 -17.64
N GLU A 328 3.89 2.51 -18.34
CA GLU A 328 3.29 3.67 -19.01
C GLU A 328 2.94 4.82 -18.05
N SER A 329 2.79 4.56 -16.75
CA SER A 329 2.40 5.56 -15.76
C SER A 329 3.52 6.56 -15.39
N VAL A 330 4.74 6.31 -15.85
CA VAL A 330 5.85 7.28 -15.76
C VAL A 330 5.59 8.40 -16.77
N ASP A 331 5.32 9.60 -16.27
CA ASP A 331 5.06 10.79 -17.07
C ASP A 331 6.33 11.32 -17.76
N GLU A 332 6.16 12.27 -18.69
CA GLU A 332 7.26 12.83 -19.48
C GLU A 332 8.38 13.39 -18.58
N ILE A 333 8.01 14.14 -17.54
CA ILE A 333 8.93 14.68 -16.55
C ILE A 333 9.71 13.56 -15.83
N GLY A 334 9.05 12.45 -15.47
CA GLY A 334 9.70 11.28 -14.91
C GLY A 334 10.67 10.62 -15.88
N ARG A 335 10.32 10.54 -17.18
CA ARG A 335 11.18 9.95 -18.23
C ARG A 335 12.42 10.79 -18.50
N GLU A 336 12.32 12.12 -18.45
CA GLU A 336 13.45 13.07 -18.66
C GLU A 336 14.59 12.97 -17.63
N VAL A 337 14.35 12.27 -16.51
CA VAL A 337 15.38 11.96 -15.51
C VAL A 337 16.50 11.09 -16.09
N PHE A 338 16.21 10.29 -17.12
CA PHE A 338 17.11 9.29 -17.69
C PHE A 338 17.65 9.73 -19.05
N ASP A 339 18.82 9.19 -19.46
CA ASP A 339 19.35 9.43 -20.81
C ASP A 339 18.58 8.61 -21.86
N GLU A 340 18.04 7.46 -21.46
CA GLU A 340 17.19 6.59 -22.27
C GLU A 340 16.12 5.93 -21.38
N PHE A 341 14.91 5.68 -21.91
CA PHE A 341 13.81 5.09 -21.16
C PHE A 341 13.12 3.99 -21.97
N PHE A 342 12.83 2.85 -21.33
CA PHE A 342 12.07 1.76 -21.92
C PHE A 342 10.84 1.42 -21.10
N GLU A 343 9.72 1.30 -21.79
CA GLU A 343 8.45 0.93 -21.19
C GLU A 343 8.32 -0.60 -21.04
N ILE A 344 7.81 -1.04 -19.90
CA ILE A 344 7.45 -2.41 -19.59
C ILE A 344 5.92 -2.53 -19.72
N SER A 345 5.45 -3.26 -20.73
CA SER A 345 4.02 -3.28 -21.10
C SER A 345 3.32 -4.64 -20.96
N SER A 346 4.03 -5.71 -20.57
CA SER A 346 3.40 -7.03 -20.39
C SER A 346 2.67 -7.13 -19.06
N ASN A 347 1.58 -7.92 -19.00
CA ASN A 347 0.93 -8.31 -17.75
C ASN A 347 1.50 -9.61 -17.15
N ASN A 348 2.34 -10.33 -17.88
CA ASN A 348 3.00 -11.55 -17.41
C ASN A 348 4.34 -11.21 -16.75
N ILE A 349 4.51 -11.62 -15.49
CA ILE A 349 5.72 -11.32 -14.71
C ILE A 349 7.00 -11.85 -15.37
N MET A 350 7.02 -13.06 -15.90
CA MET A 350 8.22 -13.62 -16.55
C MET A 350 8.59 -12.88 -17.83
N GLU A 351 7.61 -12.45 -18.63
CA GLU A 351 7.88 -11.62 -19.81
C GLU A 351 8.53 -10.29 -19.42
N ARG A 352 8.07 -9.64 -18.33
CA ARG A 352 8.72 -8.44 -17.78
C ARG A 352 10.17 -8.73 -17.39
N LEU A 353 10.41 -9.81 -16.65
CA LEU A 353 11.76 -10.20 -16.23
C LEU A 353 12.70 -10.41 -17.44
N PHE A 354 12.27 -11.18 -18.44
CA PHE A 354 13.09 -11.46 -19.63
C PHE A 354 13.31 -10.19 -20.46
N PHE A 355 12.34 -9.28 -20.52
CA PHE A 355 12.53 -7.97 -21.12
C PHE A 355 13.62 -7.16 -20.39
N ILE A 356 13.53 -7.06 -19.06
CA ILE A 356 14.52 -6.36 -18.22
C ILE A 356 15.91 -6.98 -18.40
N ARG A 357 16.00 -8.31 -18.41
CA ARG A 357 17.25 -9.05 -18.68
C ARG A 357 17.82 -8.71 -20.05
N LYS A 358 16.99 -8.69 -21.10
CA LYS A 358 17.41 -8.36 -22.47
C LYS A 358 18.00 -6.95 -22.55
N GLN A 359 17.38 -5.97 -21.89
CA GLN A 359 17.95 -4.62 -21.80
C GLN A 359 19.29 -4.64 -21.07
N CYS A 360 19.37 -5.34 -19.93
CA CYS A 360 20.64 -5.49 -19.23
C CYS A 360 21.71 -6.19 -20.09
N GLU A 361 21.37 -7.20 -20.91
CA GLU A 361 22.35 -7.82 -21.82
C GLU A 361 22.83 -6.86 -22.91
N THR A 362 21.95 -6.00 -23.41
CA THR A 362 22.28 -5.01 -24.43
C THR A 362 23.19 -3.91 -23.88
N PHE A 363 22.88 -3.40 -22.70
CA PHE A 363 23.59 -2.25 -22.10
C PHE A 363 24.76 -2.66 -21.19
N GLN A 364 24.77 -3.89 -20.71
CA GLN A 364 25.76 -4.46 -19.80
C GLN A 364 26.04 -3.54 -18.58
N PRO A 365 25.03 -3.24 -17.74
CA PRO A 365 25.18 -2.30 -16.62
C PRO A 365 26.30 -2.64 -15.66
N ALA A 366 26.95 -1.58 -15.19
CA ALA A 366 27.80 -1.62 -14.00
C ALA A 366 26.98 -1.56 -12.71
N VAL A 367 25.80 -0.93 -12.75
CA VAL A 367 24.90 -0.79 -11.60
C VAL A 367 23.47 -1.11 -12.05
N PHE A 368 22.75 -1.89 -11.25
CA PHE A 368 21.29 -2.01 -11.33
C PHE A 368 20.70 -1.38 -10.07
N TYR A 369 19.83 -0.40 -10.23
CA TYR A 369 19.31 0.42 -9.14
C TYR A 369 17.78 0.43 -9.11
N MET A 370 17.20 0.37 -7.92
CA MET A 370 15.75 0.51 -7.71
C MET A 370 15.52 1.59 -6.64
N PRO A 371 15.04 2.80 -6.97
CA PRO A 371 14.78 3.83 -5.97
C PRO A 371 13.63 3.46 -5.01
N SER A 372 12.81 2.49 -5.39
CA SER A 372 11.77 1.87 -4.56
C SER A 372 11.66 0.39 -4.90
N ILE A 373 11.31 -0.41 -3.89
CA ILE A 373 11.03 -1.84 -4.03
C ILE A 373 9.91 -2.24 -3.09
N GLY A 374 8.96 -3.04 -3.59
CA GLY A 374 7.90 -3.65 -2.80
C GLY A 374 6.50 -3.26 -3.22
N MET A 375 6.32 -2.11 -3.89
CA MET A 375 4.99 -1.66 -4.32
C MET A 375 4.50 -2.37 -5.58
N ASP A 376 5.41 -2.75 -6.49
CA ASP A 376 5.14 -3.60 -7.65
C ASP A 376 5.84 -4.95 -7.48
N ILE A 377 5.14 -6.03 -7.81
CA ILE A 377 5.70 -7.39 -7.76
C ILE A 377 6.96 -7.55 -8.63
N THR A 378 7.08 -6.76 -9.70
CA THR A 378 8.22 -6.79 -10.64
C THR A 378 9.52 -6.43 -9.95
N THR A 379 9.54 -5.44 -9.05
CA THR A 379 10.77 -5.04 -8.34
C THR A 379 11.21 -6.12 -7.35
N ILE A 380 10.25 -6.78 -6.69
CA ILE A 380 10.50 -7.92 -5.79
C ILE A 380 11.06 -9.11 -6.57
N PHE A 381 10.54 -9.41 -7.76
CA PHE A 381 11.08 -10.51 -8.56
C PHE A 381 12.49 -10.20 -9.05
N VAL A 382 12.72 -8.99 -9.55
CA VAL A 382 14.02 -8.56 -10.04
C VAL A 382 15.05 -8.50 -8.92
N SER A 383 14.66 -8.14 -7.70
CA SER A 383 15.58 -8.15 -6.56
C SER A 383 16.09 -9.54 -6.20
N ASN A 384 15.52 -10.61 -6.73
CA ASN A 384 15.96 -11.99 -6.56
C ASN A 384 16.75 -12.51 -7.78
N THR A 385 17.36 -11.60 -8.54
CA THR A 385 18.15 -11.89 -9.73
C THR A 385 19.48 -11.16 -9.71
N ARG A 386 20.46 -11.65 -10.48
CA ARG A 386 21.73 -10.94 -10.71
C ARG A 386 21.80 -10.39 -12.14
N LEU A 387 21.61 -9.08 -12.27
CA LEU A 387 21.60 -8.33 -13.53
C LEU A 387 22.81 -7.41 -13.70
N ALA A 388 23.42 -6.96 -12.61
CA ALA A 388 24.63 -6.13 -12.60
C ALA A 388 25.57 -6.53 -11.44
N PRO A 389 26.87 -6.21 -11.52
CA PRO A 389 27.82 -6.54 -10.44
C PRO A 389 27.61 -5.75 -9.16
N ILE A 390 26.97 -4.58 -9.26
CA ILE A 390 26.52 -3.78 -8.13
C ILE A 390 25.02 -3.65 -8.27
N GLN A 391 24.26 -4.16 -7.29
CA GLN A 391 22.83 -3.96 -7.20
C GLN A 391 22.51 -3.22 -5.91
N ALA A 392 21.75 -2.14 -6.04
CA ALA A 392 21.37 -1.32 -4.91
C ALA A 392 19.90 -0.94 -4.97
N VAL A 393 19.31 -0.74 -3.80
CA VAL A 393 17.98 -0.13 -3.68
C VAL A 393 18.07 1.18 -2.90
N ALA A 394 17.04 2.02 -2.98
CA ALA A 394 16.80 3.06 -1.99
C ALA A 394 15.46 2.84 -1.31
N LEU A 395 15.10 3.76 -0.43
CA LEU A 395 14.04 3.59 0.55
C LEU A 395 12.76 4.32 0.16
N GLY A 396 12.36 4.21 -1.11
CA GLY A 396 11.01 4.61 -1.55
C GLY A 396 9.91 3.89 -0.74
N HIS A 397 10.08 2.58 -0.53
CA HIS A 397 9.48 1.85 0.59
C HIS A 397 10.59 1.55 1.63
N PRO A 398 10.59 2.21 2.80
CA PRO A 398 11.69 2.20 3.76
C PRO A 398 11.78 0.92 4.62
N ALA A 399 12.18 -0.19 3.99
CA ALA A 399 12.42 -1.46 4.67
C ALA A 399 13.51 -2.28 3.97
N THR A 400 14.24 -3.08 4.75
CA THR A 400 15.19 -4.10 4.26
C THR A 400 14.55 -5.04 3.24
N THR A 401 15.32 -5.52 2.26
CA THR A 401 14.82 -6.47 1.26
C THR A 401 14.94 -7.92 1.71
N HIS A 402 15.91 -8.23 2.59
CA HIS A 402 16.32 -9.60 2.91
C HIS A 402 16.63 -10.47 1.68
N SER A 403 17.13 -9.86 0.61
CA SER A 403 17.57 -10.59 -0.59
C SER A 403 19.10 -10.63 -0.68
N GLU A 404 19.66 -11.81 -0.94
CA GLU A 404 21.10 -12.00 -1.15
C GLU A 404 21.64 -11.33 -2.42
N PHE A 405 20.75 -10.90 -3.32
CA PHE A 405 21.12 -10.30 -4.60
C PHE A 405 21.20 -8.77 -4.54
N ILE A 406 20.77 -8.13 -3.46
CA ILE A 406 20.91 -6.69 -3.25
C ILE A 406 22.12 -6.45 -2.36
N ASP A 407 23.11 -5.73 -2.88
CA ASP A 407 24.38 -5.53 -2.19
C ASP A 407 24.31 -4.32 -1.23
N TYR A 408 23.55 -3.29 -1.61
CA TYR A 408 23.54 -2.00 -0.91
C TYR A 408 22.14 -1.38 -0.80
N VAL A 409 21.95 -0.62 0.27
CA VAL A 409 20.83 0.31 0.43
C VAL A 409 21.37 1.74 0.43
N ILE A 410 20.84 2.59 -0.43
CA ILE A 410 21.11 4.03 -0.47
C ILE A 410 20.15 4.72 0.49
N VAL A 411 20.69 5.50 1.42
CA VAL A 411 19.92 6.20 2.45
C VAL A 411 20.65 7.46 2.92
N GLU A 412 19.93 8.51 3.29
CA GLU A 412 20.52 9.67 3.95
C GLU A 412 21.04 9.33 5.35
N ASP A 413 22.22 9.83 5.70
CA ASP A 413 22.95 9.48 6.92
C ASP A 413 22.18 9.72 8.21
N ASP A 414 21.38 10.77 8.26
CA ASP A 414 20.57 11.20 9.40
C ASP A 414 19.15 10.62 9.42
N TYR A 415 18.84 9.66 8.53
CA TYR A 415 17.59 8.89 8.56
C TYR A 415 17.78 7.44 9.04
N VAL A 416 19.01 7.04 9.37
CA VAL A 416 19.31 5.69 9.83
C VAL A 416 19.32 5.65 11.35
N GLY A 417 18.41 4.87 11.95
CA GLY A 417 18.47 4.49 13.35
C GLY A 417 19.57 3.43 13.56
N SER A 418 19.21 2.15 13.47
CA SER A 418 20.15 1.02 13.58
C SER A 418 20.45 0.40 12.21
N GLU A 419 21.73 0.11 11.95
CA GLU A 419 22.12 -0.64 10.75
C GLU A 419 21.71 -2.12 10.83
N ASP A 420 21.47 -2.65 12.03
CA ASP A 420 21.06 -4.05 12.26
C ASP A 420 19.67 -4.37 11.68
N CYS A 421 18.87 -3.34 11.37
CA CYS A 421 17.59 -3.50 10.67
C CYS A 421 17.75 -3.92 9.20
N PHE A 422 18.95 -3.85 8.64
CA PHE A 422 19.22 -4.13 7.22
C PHE A 422 20.09 -5.37 7.04
N SER A 423 19.76 -6.16 6.01
CA SER A 423 20.63 -7.26 5.55
C SER A 423 21.73 -6.79 4.61
N GLU A 424 21.48 -5.68 3.93
CA GLU A 424 22.33 -5.04 2.95
C GLU A 424 23.32 -4.11 3.65
N THR A 425 24.45 -3.82 3.01
CA THR A 425 25.35 -2.78 3.52
C THR A 425 24.78 -1.40 3.21
N LEU A 426 24.60 -0.55 4.23
CA LEU A 426 24.13 0.81 4.02
C LEU A 426 25.21 1.68 3.34
N LEU A 427 24.80 2.41 2.30
CA LEU A 427 25.56 3.50 1.70
C LEU A 427 24.95 4.83 2.16
N ARG A 428 25.34 5.24 3.36
CA ARG A 428 24.90 6.48 4.01
C ARG A 428 25.43 7.70 3.26
N LEU A 429 24.52 8.40 2.58
CA LEU A 429 24.82 9.63 1.85
C LEU A 429 24.75 10.84 2.80
N PRO A 430 25.52 11.92 2.55
CA PRO A 430 25.33 13.17 3.29
C PRO A 430 23.85 13.58 3.34
N LYS A 431 23.41 14.19 4.44
CA LYS A 431 22.00 14.53 4.64
C LYS A 431 21.38 15.40 3.54
N ASP A 432 22.18 16.20 2.83
CA ASP A 432 21.75 17.05 1.72
C ASP A 432 21.97 16.42 0.33
N ALA A 433 22.28 15.11 0.26
CA ALA A 433 22.60 14.42 -0.98
C ALA A 433 21.38 13.99 -1.82
N LEU A 434 20.19 14.04 -1.24
CA LEU A 434 18.91 13.80 -1.92
C LEU A 434 18.02 15.04 -1.75
N PRO A 435 18.34 16.17 -2.42
CA PRO A 435 17.48 17.34 -2.38
C PRO A 435 16.12 16.99 -2.99
N TYR A 436 15.04 17.30 -2.30
CA TYR A 436 13.68 17.00 -2.73
C TYR A 436 13.22 17.96 -3.83
N VAL A 437 12.33 17.48 -4.69
CA VAL A 437 11.55 18.33 -5.59
C VAL A 437 10.27 18.76 -4.87
N PRO A 438 9.97 20.07 -4.78
CA PRO A 438 8.71 20.53 -4.23
C PRO A 438 7.52 19.95 -5.00
N SER A 439 6.42 19.66 -4.31
CA SER A 439 5.19 19.28 -4.99
C SER A 439 4.70 20.44 -5.87
N ALA A 440 4.30 20.14 -7.12
CA ALA A 440 3.65 21.13 -7.99
C ALA A 440 2.32 21.65 -7.40
N LEU A 441 1.73 20.90 -6.47
CA LEU A 441 0.49 21.25 -5.77
C LEU A 441 0.74 22.03 -4.47
N ALA A 442 2.00 22.26 -4.10
CA ALA A 442 2.34 23.05 -2.91
C ALA A 442 1.76 24.48 -3.05
N PRO A 443 1.11 25.02 -2.02
CA PRO A 443 0.52 26.35 -2.09
C PRO A 443 1.59 27.43 -2.25
N GLN A 444 1.37 28.38 -3.17
CA GLN A 444 2.30 29.51 -3.38
C GLN A 444 2.28 30.52 -2.23
N LYS A 445 1.15 30.59 -1.51
CA LYS A 445 0.94 31.43 -0.34
C LYS A 445 0.20 30.62 0.70
N VAL A 446 0.57 30.82 1.96
CA VAL A 446 -0.06 30.15 3.10
C VAL A 446 -0.61 31.22 4.03
N ASP A 447 -1.90 31.12 4.32
CA ASP A 447 -2.54 31.93 5.34
C ASP A 447 -2.39 31.21 6.69
N TYR A 448 -1.42 31.65 7.49
CA TYR A 448 -1.15 31.06 8.80
C TYR A 448 -2.25 31.40 9.81
N VAL A 449 -2.88 30.36 10.37
CA VAL A 449 -3.89 30.51 11.44
C VAL A 449 -3.25 30.21 12.79
N LEU A 450 -3.00 31.26 13.59
CA LEU A 450 -2.42 31.19 14.93
C LEU A 450 -3.49 31.50 15.98
N ARG A 451 -4.16 30.46 16.52
CA ARG A 451 -5.20 30.61 17.55
C ARG A 451 -4.59 30.78 18.93
N GLU A 452 -4.84 31.91 19.59
CA GLU A 452 -4.13 32.28 20.82
C GLU A 452 -4.49 31.41 22.03
N ASN A 453 -5.78 31.30 22.36
CA ASN A 453 -6.28 30.55 23.51
C ASN A 453 -7.51 29.74 23.07
N PRO A 454 -7.33 28.69 22.27
CA PRO A 454 -8.45 27.93 21.76
C PRO A 454 -9.11 27.14 22.90
N GLU A 455 -10.45 27.13 22.95
CA GLU A 455 -11.21 26.28 23.88
C GLU A 455 -10.94 24.79 23.64
N VAL A 456 -10.73 24.43 22.37
CA VAL A 456 -10.39 23.08 21.92
C VAL A 456 -9.10 23.14 21.11
N VAL A 457 -8.09 22.38 21.54
CA VAL A 457 -6.86 22.19 20.79
C VAL A 457 -7.12 21.17 19.68
N ASN A 458 -7.11 21.63 18.43
CA ASN A 458 -7.27 20.72 17.28
C ASN A 458 -5.91 20.10 16.95
N ILE A 459 -5.84 18.78 16.93
CA ILE A 459 -4.62 18.02 16.65
C ILE A 459 -4.76 17.29 15.32
N GLY A 460 -3.95 17.67 14.33
CA GLY A 460 -3.95 17.04 13.02
C GLY A 460 -3.16 15.73 13.01
N ILE A 461 -3.65 14.74 12.26
CA ILE A 461 -2.96 13.47 12.02
C ILE A 461 -3.00 13.20 10.51
N ALA A 462 -1.86 13.37 9.85
CA ALA A 462 -1.68 12.97 8.46
C ALA A 462 -1.21 11.50 8.43
N ALA A 463 -2.05 10.60 7.91
CA ALA A 463 -1.75 9.17 7.91
C ALA A 463 -2.36 8.46 6.70
N THR A 464 -1.70 7.42 6.19
CA THR A 464 -2.37 6.38 5.41
C THR A 464 -2.99 5.36 6.36
N THR A 465 -4.00 4.61 5.89
CA THR A 465 -4.68 3.59 6.71
C THR A 465 -3.72 2.51 7.25
N MET A 466 -2.64 2.20 6.53
CA MET A 466 -1.63 1.22 6.94
C MET A 466 -0.85 1.64 8.21
N LYS A 467 -0.77 2.94 8.50
CA LYS A 467 -0.05 3.47 9.67
C LYS A 467 -0.86 3.42 10.95
N LEU A 468 -2.18 3.23 10.83
CA LEU A 468 -3.08 3.16 11.97
C LEU A 468 -2.97 1.78 12.62
N ASN A 469 -2.76 1.77 13.93
CA ASN A 469 -2.60 0.55 14.72
C ASN A 469 -3.08 0.77 16.17
N PRO A 470 -3.30 -0.30 16.94
CA PRO A 470 -3.84 -0.16 18.29
C PRO A 470 -2.93 0.64 19.22
N GLU A 471 -1.61 0.46 19.14
CA GLU A 471 -0.66 1.15 20.03
C GLU A 471 -0.72 2.68 19.83
N PHE A 472 -0.77 3.13 18.57
CA PHE A 472 -0.92 4.55 18.27
C PHE A 472 -2.25 5.10 18.77
N LEU A 473 -3.37 4.42 18.53
CA LEU A 473 -4.70 4.91 18.94
C LEU A 473 -4.89 4.92 20.46
N VAL A 474 -4.39 3.90 21.18
CA VAL A 474 -4.36 3.88 22.65
C VAL A 474 -3.50 5.03 23.19
N THR A 475 -2.41 5.38 22.50
CA THR A 475 -1.58 6.54 22.86
C THR A 475 -2.34 7.85 22.70
N LEU A 476 -3.08 8.03 21.61
CA LEU A 476 -3.91 9.23 21.41
C LEU A 476 -5.04 9.33 22.43
N GLN A 477 -5.67 8.21 22.77
CA GLN A 477 -6.67 8.13 23.83
C GLN A 477 -6.08 8.57 25.17
N GLU A 478 -4.89 8.09 25.52
CA GLU A 478 -4.21 8.48 26.76
C GLU A 478 -3.83 9.97 26.78
N ILE A 479 -3.43 10.54 25.65
CA ILE A 479 -3.20 11.99 25.51
C ILE A 479 -4.50 12.76 25.78
N ARG A 480 -5.62 12.36 25.15
CA ARG A 480 -6.94 12.98 25.35
C ARG A 480 -7.36 12.93 26.82
N ASP A 481 -7.24 11.75 27.44
CA ASP A 481 -7.68 11.50 28.81
C ASP A 481 -6.85 12.26 29.85
N LYS A 482 -5.56 12.48 29.58
CA LYS A 482 -4.63 13.16 30.52
C LYS A 482 -4.54 14.67 30.32
N ALA A 483 -4.91 15.19 29.14
CA ALA A 483 -4.80 16.61 28.85
C ALA A 483 -5.71 17.46 29.75
N LYS A 484 -5.18 18.58 30.24
CA LYS A 484 -5.97 19.58 30.99
C LYS A 484 -6.76 20.54 30.10
N VAL A 485 -6.61 20.40 28.79
CA VAL A 485 -7.32 21.17 27.75
C VAL A 485 -8.15 20.21 26.92
N LYS A 486 -9.28 20.68 26.38
CA LYS A 486 -10.07 19.85 25.48
C LYS A 486 -9.30 19.65 24.18
N ILE A 487 -9.27 18.42 23.68
CA ILE A 487 -8.58 18.04 22.44
C ILE A 487 -9.61 17.53 21.44
N HIS A 488 -9.39 17.83 20.16
CA HIS A 488 -10.10 17.20 19.05
C HIS A 488 -9.12 16.75 17.97
N PHE A 489 -9.14 15.47 17.60
CA PHE A 489 -8.24 14.92 16.58
C PHE A 489 -8.86 15.01 15.18
N HIS A 490 -8.09 15.52 14.21
CA HIS A 490 -8.47 15.57 12.80
C HIS A 490 -7.57 14.62 12.01
N PHE A 491 -8.09 13.43 11.68
CA PHE A 491 -7.36 12.45 10.86
C PHE A 491 -7.57 12.78 9.38
N ALA A 492 -6.53 13.28 8.72
CA ALA A 492 -6.52 13.53 7.28
C ALA A 492 -5.98 12.28 6.57
N LEU A 493 -6.88 11.38 6.17
CA LEU A 493 -6.53 9.99 5.83
C LEU A 493 -6.26 9.77 4.33
N GLY A 494 -5.02 9.42 4.00
CA GLY A 494 -4.70 8.81 2.71
C GLY A 494 -5.23 7.38 2.61
N GLN A 495 -5.66 6.96 1.42
CA GLN A 495 -6.15 5.58 1.15
C GLN A 495 -7.41 5.16 1.93
N SER A 496 -8.06 6.09 2.65
CA SER A 496 -9.38 5.87 3.25
C SER A 496 -10.48 6.21 2.24
N THR A 497 -10.78 5.27 1.34
CA THR A 497 -11.75 5.41 0.25
C THR A 497 -12.74 4.25 0.22
N GLY A 498 -13.92 4.47 -0.36
CA GLY A 498 -14.93 3.41 -0.54
C GLY A 498 -15.29 2.72 0.79
N LEU A 499 -15.42 1.40 0.76
CA LEU A 499 -15.72 0.63 1.98
C LEU A 499 -14.60 0.67 3.03
N THR A 500 -13.37 1.07 2.70
CA THR A 500 -12.34 1.22 3.74
C THR A 500 -12.71 2.32 4.74
N HIS A 501 -13.39 3.39 4.30
CA HIS A 501 -13.63 4.56 5.14
C HIS A 501 -14.58 4.31 6.32
N PRO A 502 -15.78 3.72 6.15
CA PRO A 502 -16.67 3.44 7.29
C PRO A 502 -16.01 2.59 8.38
N TYR A 503 -15.25 1.56 7.99
CA TYR A 503 -14.54 0.69 8.93
C TYR A 503 -13.41 1.43 9.67
N VAL A 504 -12.61 2.24 8.98
CA VAL A 504 -11.56 3.06 9.61
C VAL A 504 -12.16 4.11 10.56
N LYS A 505 -13.25 4.76 10.15
CA LYS A 505 -13.95 5.75 10.98
C LYS A 505 -14.47 5.13 12.27
N TRP A 506 -15.19 4.01 12.18
CA TRP A 506 -15.64 3.26 13.35
C TRP A 506 -14.47 2.83 14.27
N PHE A 507 -13.35 2.39 13.69
CA PHE A 507 -12.16 2.06 14.47
C PHE A 507 -11.65 3.26 15.26
N ILE A 508 -11.52 4.44 14.64
CA ILE A 508 -11.06 5.66 15.32
C ILE A 508 -12.06 6.07 16.43
N GLU A 509 -13.36 6.07 16.12
CA GLU A 509 -14.44 6.39 17.06
C GLU A 509 -14.45 5.43 18.27
N SER A 510 -14.04 4.17 18.10
CA SER A 510 -13.99 3.20 19.19
C SER A 510 -12.97 3.54 20.30
N TYR A 511 -11.96 4.37 19.99
CA TYR A 511 -10.99 4.86 20.97
C TYR A 511 -11.28 6.29 21.43
N LEU A 512 -11.70 7.16 20.50
CA LEU A 512 -11.71 8.61 20.72
C LEU A 512 -13.11 9.21 20.79
N GLY A 513 -14.16 8.46 20.43
CA GLY A 513 -15.55 8.94 20.44
C GLY A 513 -15.73 10.24 19.67
N ASP A 514 -16.45 11.19 20.28
CA ASP A 514 -16.74 12.49 19.69
C ASP A 514 -15.54 13.45 19.63
N ASP A 515 -14.41 13.10 20.25
CA ASP A 515 -13.18 13.92 20.24
C ASP A 515 -12.30 13.65 19.01
N ALA A 516 -12.84 13.00 17.97
CA ALA A 516 -12.14 12.75 16.71
C ALA A 516 -13.04 12.96 15.49
N THR A 517 -12.42 13.34 14.37
CA THR A 517 -13.02 13.32 13.05
C THR A 517 -12.10 12.62 12.07
N ALA A 518 -12.58 11.51 11.51
CA ALA A 518 -11.92 10.79 10.44
C ALA A 518 -12.35 11.38 9.09
N HIS A 519 -11.48 12.16 8.45
CA HIS A 519 -11.73 12.70 7.11
C HIS A 519 -11.37 11.63 6.07
N PRO A 520 -12.23 11.36 5.07
CA PRO A 520 -11.90 10.44 3.99
C PRO A 520 -10.74 10.99 3.15
N HIS A 521 -10.23 10.15 2.24
CA HIS A 521 -9.27 10.62 1.25
C HIS A 521 -9.81 11.84 0.49
N ALA A 522 -8.99 12.89 0.43
CA ALA A 522 -9.33 14.15 -0.19
C ALA A 522 -8.21 14.61 -1.14
N PRO A 523 -8.54 15.42 -2.16
CA PRO A 523 -7.53 16.14 -2.95
C PRO A 523 -6.58 16.92 -2.05
N TYR A 524 -5.34 17.12 -2.51
CA TYR A 524 -4.26 17.70 -1.70
C TYR A 524 -4.61 19.06 -1.08
N HIS A 525 -5.34 19.93 -1.79
CA HIS A 525 -5.76 21.23 -1.25
C HIS A 525 -6.76 21.10 -0.09
N ASP A 526 -7.70 20.18 -0.18
CA ASP A 526 -8.69 19.92 0.88
C ASP A 526 -8.02 19.26 2.10
N TYR A 527 -7.09 18.35 1.85
CA TYR A 527 -6.21 17.77 2.87
C TYR A 527 -5.43 18.86 3.63
N LEU A 528 -4.80 19.81 2.91
CA LEU A 528 -4.09 20.92 3.55
C LEU A 528 -5.04 21.86 4.31
N ALA A 529 -6.26 22.07 3.82
CA ALA A 529 -7.26 22.88 4.51
C ALA A 529 -7.66 22.27 5.87
N ILE A 530 -7.82 20.94 5.94
CA ILE A 530 -8.07 20.24 7.21
C ILE A 530 -6.92 20.50 8.20
N LEU A 531 -5.68 20.33 7.75
CA LEU A 531 -4.51 20.51 8.62
C LEU A 531 -4.28 21.97 9.02
N ARG A 532 -4.55 22.93 8.12
CA ARG A 532 -4.40 24.36 8.38
C ARG A 532 -5.23 24.83 9.59
N ASP A 533 -6.39 24.21 9.80
CA ASP A 533 -7.32 24.55 10.88
C ASP A 533 -7.00 23.81 12.20
N CYS A 534 -5.86 23.11 12.25
CA CYS A 534 -5.29 22.51 13.46
C CYS A 534 -4.31 23.45 14.19
N ASP A 535 -4.01 23.17 15.46
CA ASP A 535 -3.02 23.92 16.25
C ASP A 535 -1.64 23.25 16.30
N MET A 536 -1.63 21.93 16.20
CA MET A 536 -0.44 21.08 16.21
C MET A 536 -0.74 19.75 15.51
N LEU A 537 0.31 18.99 15.19
CA LEU A 537 0.19 17.64 14.63
C LEU A 537 0.80 16.57 15.54
N LEU A 538 0.34 15.34 15.36
CA LEU A 538 0.92 14.14 15.96
C LEU A 538 1.21 13.12 14.86
N ASN A 539 2.47 12.70 14.74
CA ASN A 539 2.86 11.73 13.73
C ASN A 539 2.56 10.29 14.19
N PRO A 540 2.08 9.41 13.30
CA PRO A 540 1.93 7.98 13.59
C PRO A 540 3.27 7.30 13.89
N PHE A 541 3.22 6.17 14.59
CA PHE A 541 4.36 5.27 14.80
C PHE A 541 3.86 3.81 14.83
N PRO A 542 4.71 2.80 14.51
CA PRO A 542 6.14 2.89 14.23
C PRO A 542 6.46 3.49 12.85
N PHE A 543 5.56 3.37 11.88
CA PHE A 543 5.79 3.91 10.55
C PHE A 543 5.43 5.40 10.50
N GLY A 544 6.45 6.25 10.64
CA GLY A 544 6.36 7.70 10.71
C GLY A 544 6.10 8.40 9.39
N ASN A 545 6.25 9.73 9.37
CA ASN A 545 5.87 10.59 8.25
C ASN A 545 7.05 11.19 7.50
N THR A 546 6.83 11.50 6.22
CA THR A 546 7.76 12.29 5.40
C THR A 546 7.01 13.49 4.82
N ASN A 547 6.07 13.24 3.90
CA ASN A 547 5.26 14.31 3.30
C ASN A 547 4.46 15.08 4.35
N GLY A 548 3.86 14.39 5.34
CA GLY A 548 3.11 15.04 6.41
C GLY A 548 3.94 16.05 7.22
N ILE A 549 5.24 15.81 7.41
CA ILE A 549 6.14 16.75 8.10
C ILE A 549 6.43 17.98 7.22
N ILE A 550 6.64 17.77 5.93
CA ILE A 550 6.81 18.85 4.96
C ILE A 550 5.55 19.72 4.92
N ASP A 551 4.36 19.10 4.88
CA ASP A 551 3.07 19.78 4.89
C ASP A 551 2.84 20.55 6.20
N MET A 552 3.18 19.94 7.34
CA MET A 552 3.12 20.57 8.67
C MET A 552 3.91 21.88 8.70
N VAL A 553 5.18 21.86 8.30
CA VAL A 553 6.03 23.04 8.30
C VAL A 553 5.59 24.06 7.23
N THR A 554 5.08 23.58 6.09
CA THR A 554 4.50 24.46 5.06
C THR A 554 3.36 25.30 5.64
N LEU A 555 2.52 24.69 6.47
CA LEU A 555 1.40 25.34 7.16
C LEU A 555 1.81 26.10 8.44
N GLY A 556 3.11 26.20 8.74
CA GLY A 556 3.61 26.86 9.94
C GLY A 556 3.14 26.17 11.22
N LEU A 557 2.89 24.86 11.15
CA LEU A 557 2.52 24.02 12.27
C LEU A 557 3.76 23.32 12.83
N ILE A 558 3.60 22.80 14.05
CA ILE A 558 4.58 21.98 14.75
C ILE A 558 3.86 20.77 15.34
N GLY A 559 4.62 19.75 15.74
CA GLY A 559 4.04 18.51 16.22
C GLY A 559 5.05 17.65 16.95
N VAL A 560 4.61 16.47 17.37
CA VAL A 560 5.45 15.48 18.05
C VAL A 560 5.57 14.23 17.18
N CYS A 561 6.77 13.65 17.14
CA CYS A 561 7.06 12.38 16.50
C CYS A 561 7.71 11.40 17.47
N LYS A 562 7.72 10.11 17.12
CA LYS A 562 8.45 9.07 17.84
C LYS A 562 9.53 8.49 16.93
N THR A 563 10.78 8.48 17.39
CA THR A 563 11.92 7.85 16.73
C THR A 563 12.06 6.36 17.13
N GLY A 564 12.92 5.64 16.42
CA GLY A 564 13.17 4.22 16.63
C GLY A 564 14.36 3.68 15.83
N ASP A 565 14.48 2.36 15.83
CA ASP A 565 15.60 1.64 15.21
C ASP A 565 15.48 1.64 13.66
N GLU A 566 14.27 1.49 13.14
CA GLU A 566 14.03 1.40 11.71
C GLU A 566 14.11 2.77 11.01
N VAL A 567 14.50 2.79 9.74
CA VAL A 567 14.49 4.05 8.96
C VAL A 567 13.10 4.67 8.92
N HIS A 568 12.03 3.88 8.80
CA HIS A 568 10.66 4.41 8.82
C HIS A 568 10.20 4.91 10.20
N GLU A 569 10.93 4.62 11.28
CA GLU A 569 10.77 5.25 12.59
C GLU A 569 11.67 6.49 12.72
N HIS A 570 12.84 6.47 12.09
CA HIS A 570 13.90 7.47 12.29
C HIS A 570 13.87 8.65 11.29
N ILE A 571 13.16 8.53 10.16
CA ILE A 571 12.98 9.63 9.19
C ILE A 571 12.43 10.89 9.87
N ASP A 572 11.46 10.73 10.78
CA ASP A 572 10.83 11.85 11.48
C ASP A 572 11.85 12.64 12.29
N GLU A 573 12.75 11.97 13.02
CA GLU A 573 13.83 12.60 13.77
C GLU A 573 14.77 13.40 12.86
N GLY A 574 15.23 12.79 11.78
CA GLY A 574 16.11 13.46 10.82
C GLY A 574 15.44 14.69 10.22
N LEU A 575 14.17 14.58 9.80
CA LEU A 575 13.42 15.71 9.24
C LEU A 575 13.18 16.81 10.28
N PHE A 576 12.83 16.47 11.51
CA PHE A 576 12.64 17.46 12.57
C PHE A 576 13.92 18.27 12.80
N LYS A 577 15.07 17.59 12.89
CA LYS A 577 16.38 18.24 13.03
C LYS A 577 16.74 19.11 11.83
N ARG A 578 16.50 18.63 10.59
CA ARG A 578 16.75 19.41 9.36
C ARG A 578 15.91 20.70 9.32
N LEU A 579 14.66 20.63 9.78
CA LEU A 579 13.70 21.73 9.78
C LEU A 579 13.87 22.69 10.98
N GLY A 580 14.75 22.36 11.93
CA GLY A 580 15.02 23.21 13.10
C GLY A 580 13.95 23.12 14.19
N LEU A 581 13.18 22.03 14.22
CA LEU A 581 12.25 21.73 15.30
C LEU A 581 13.02 21.36 16.58
N PRO A 582 12.57 21.80 17.77
CA PRO A 582 13.21 21.45 19.03
C PRO A 582 13.33 19.94 19.26
N GLU A 583 14.47 19.49 19.81
CA GLU A 583 14.71 18.07 20.09
C GLU A 583 13.68 17.43 21.02
N TRP A 584 13.10 18.21 21.95
CA TRP A 584 12.07 17.68 22.85
C TRP A 584 10.78 17.28 22.13
N LEU A 585 10.57 17.66 20.85
CA LEU A 585 9.44 17.18 20.06
C LEU A 585 9.67 15.77 19.46
N ILE A 586 10.85 15.20 19.66
CA ILE A 586 11.28 13.90 19.15
C ILE A 586 11.34 12.95 20.34
N ALA A 587 10.31 12.12 20.49
CA ALA A 587 10.22 11.14 21.57
C ALA A 587 10.91 9.82 21.20
N ASP A 588 11.53 9.16 22.16
CA ASP A 588 12.17 7.84 22.02
C ASP A 588 11.27 6.69 22.52
N THR A 589 10.34 6.98 23.43
CA THR A 589 9.37 6.04 23.98
C THR A 589 7.94 6.53 23.79
N ARG A 590 6.98 5.64 24.04
CA ARG A 590 5.56 5.97 24.04
C ARG A 590 5.24 6.97 25.17
N GLU A 591 5.87 6.82 26.32
CA GLU A 591 5.67 7.68 27.48
C GLU A 591 6.17 9.10 27.19
N THR A 592 7.39 9.23 26.64
CA THR A 592 7.93 10.55 26.28
C THR A 592 7.12 11.19 25.15
N TYR A 593 6.57 10.40 24.22
CA TYR A 593 5.64 10.90 23.19
C TYR A 593 4.39 11.55 23.80
N ILE A 594 3.78 10.88 24.78
CA ILE A 594 2.60 11.40 25.49
C ILE A 594 2.96 12.68 26.25
N GLU A 595 4.07 12.70 26.99
CA GLU A 595 4.53 13.88 27.74
C GLU A 595 4.74 15.09 26.83
N CYS A 596 5.37 14.87 25.67
CA CYS A 596 5.63 15.92 24.69
C CYS A 596 4.32 16.42 24.07
N ALA A 597 3.40 15.52 23.74
CA ALA A 597 2.09 15.89 23.20
C ALA A 597 1.27 16.71 24.21
N LEU A 598 1.24 16.30 25.48
CA LEU A 598 0.56 17.02 26.55
C LEU A 598 1.16 18.40 26.78
N ARG A 599 2.50 18.52 26.86
CA ARG A 599 3.19 19.81 26.97
C ARG A 599 2.80 20.74 25.82
N LEU A 600 2.89 20.24 24.59
CA LEU A 600 2.60 21.04 23.41
C LEU A 600 1.12 21.44 23.33
N ALA A 601 0.19 20.60 23.79
CA ALA A 601 -1.24 20.90 23.82
C ALA A 601 -1.61 21.91 24.93
N GLU A 602 -1.10 21.72 26.15
CA GLU A 602 -1.42 22.54 27.33
C GLU A 602 -0.76 23.93 27.28
N ASN A 603 0.46 24.03 26.77
CA ASN A 603 1.23 25.29 26.78
C ASN A 603 0.97 26.12 25.52
N HIS A 604 -0.16 26.83 25.48
CA HIS A 604 -0.59 27.59 24.30
C HIS A 604 0.44 28.63 23.83
N GLN A 605 1.02 29.41 24.75
CA GLN A 605 2.01 30.43 24.40
C GLN A 605 3.31 29.81 23.87
N GLU A 606 3.82 28.76 24.53
CA GLU A 606 4.99 28.02 24.05
C GLU A 606 4.77 27.46 22.63
N ARG A 607 3.59 26.85 22.38
CA ARG A 607 3.22 26.35 21.06
C ARG A 607 3.20 27.47 20.02
N LEU A 608 2.63 28.64 20.34
CA LEU A 608 2.56 29.78 19.42
C LEU A 608 3.93 30.40 19.14
N GLU A 609 4.79 30.54 20.15
CA GLU A 609 6.15 31.02 20.01
C GLU A 609 6.96 30.09 19.09
N LEU A 610 6.84 28.77 19.28
CA LEU A 610 7.48 27.78 18.41
C LEU A 610 6.93 27.84 16.98
N ARG A 611 5.62 27.99 16.79
CA ARG A 611 5.02 28.16 15.46
C ARG A 611 5.53 29.43 14.77
N ARG A 612 5.56 30.56 15.47
CA ARG A 612 6.14 31.82 14.93
C ARG A 612 7.60 31.63 14.56
N TYR A 613 8.39 30.98 15.41
CA TYR A 613 9.79 30.68 15.13
C TYR A 613 9.96 29.86 13.83
N ILE A 614 9.18 28.78 13.64
CA ILE A 614 9.27 27.94 12.44
C ILE A 614 8.79 28.68 11.19
N ILE A 615 7.77 29.55 11.30
CA ILE A 615 7.32 30.41 10.20
C ILE A 615 8.43 31.37 9.77
N GLU A 616 9.08 32.03 10.73
CA GLU A 616 10.15 33.01 10.49
C GLU A 616 11.47 32.36 10.03
N ASN A 617 11.77 31.14 10.51
CA ASN A 617 13.03 30.43 10.28
C ASN A 617 12.83 29.18 9.41
N ASN A 618 11.92 29.25 8.44
CA ASN A 618 11.45 28.10 7.69
C ASN A 618 12.58 27.31 7.02
N GLY A 619 12.84 26.11 7.54
CA GLY A 619 13.90 25.22 7.08
C GLY A 619 13.61 24.50 5.77
N LEU A 620 12.41 24.62 5.18
CA LEU A 620 11.99 23.86 4.00
C LEU A 620 12.93 24.01 2.81
N GLN A 621 13.49 25.19 2.57
CA GLN A 621 14.44 25.40 1.47
C GLN A 621 15.68 24.48 1.59
N LYS A 622 16.09 24.12 2.81
CA LYS A 622 17.19 23.17 3.04
C LYS A 622 16.87 21.76 2.55
N LEU A 623 15.58 21.39 2.45
CA LEU A 623 15.17 20.12 1.88
C LEU A 623 15.23 20.14 0.35
N PHE A 624 15.08 21.30 -0.28
CA PHE A 624 14.99 21.43 -1.75
C PHE A 624 16.32 21.81 -2.41
N THR A 625 17.37 22.04 -1.62
CA THR A 625 18.71 22.39 -2.09
C THR A 625 19.75 21.51 -1.42
N GLY A 626 20.80 21.13 -2.16
CA GLY A 626 21.89 20.28 -1.66
C GLY A 626 22.84 19.89 -2.77
N ASP A 627 23.82 19.03 -2.48
CA ASP A 627 24.68 18.41 -3.50
C ASP A 627 24.15 17.01 -3.88
N PRO A 628 23.41 16.84 -4.99
CA PRO A 628 22.87 15.53 -5.40
C PRO A 628 23.91 14.55 -5.98
N ARG A 629 25.18 14.96 -6.16
CA ARG A 629 26.22 14.16 -6.83
C ARG A 629 26.75 12.94 -6.04
N PRO A 630 26.65 12.81 -4.69
CA PRO A 630 27.21 11.69 -3.94
C PRO A 630 26.76 10.31 -4.42
N LEU A 631 25.49 10.13 -4.81
CA LEU A 631 24.99 8.84 -5.33
C LEU A 631 25.88 8.30 -6.46
N GLY A 632 26.04 9.10 -7.53
CA GLY A 632 26.87 8.74 -8.67
C GLY A 632 28.34 8.55 -8.30
N LYS A 633 28.90 9.39 -7.42
CA LYS A 633 30.30 9.29 -6.98
C LYS A 633 30.57 7.98 -6.22
N ILE A 634 29.70 7.61 -5.29
CA ILE A 634 29.87 6.42 -4.44
C ILE A 634 29.64 5.14 -5.24
N LEU A 635 28.60 5.08 -6.06
CA LEU A 635 28.35 3.92 -6.90
C LEU A 635 29.48 3.70 -7.92
N LEU A 636 30.05 4.78 -8.49
CA LEU A 636 31.22 4.67 -9.37
C LEU A 636 32.45 4.12 -8.62
N LYS A 637 32.67 4.54 -7.36
CA LYS A 637 33.73 3.99 -6.51
C LYS A 637 33.54 2.48 -6.31
N LYS A 638 32.32 2.03 -5.99
CA LYS A 638 31.99 0.59 -5.85
C LYS A 638 32.18 -0.18 -7.16
N THR A 639 31.76 0.37 -8.29
CA THR A 639 32.04 -0.21 -9.61
C THR A 639 33.56 -0.37 -9.85
N ASN A 640 34.37 0.64 -9.52
CA ASN A 640 35.82 0.58 -9.72
C ASN A 640 36.52 -0.40 -8.77
N GLU A 641 36.05 -0.53 -7.52
CA GLU A 641 36.48 -1.56 -6.58
C GLU A 641 36.18 -2.96 -7.13
N TRP A 642 34.96 -3.19 -7.62
CA TRP A 642 34.59 -4.47 -8.22
C TRP A 642 35.44 -4.79 -9.47
N LYS A 643 35.66 -3.82 -10.36
CA LYS A 643 36.52 -3.99 -11.56
C LYS A 643 37.94 -4.40 -11.19
N ARG A 644 38.54 -3.75 -10.17
CA ARG A 644 39.89 -4.08 -9.67
C ARG A 644 39.99 -5.44 -8.99
N LYS A 645 38.88 -6.03 -8.57
CA LYS A 645 38.86 -7.37 -7.97
C LYS A 645 38.65 -8.48 -9.01
N HIS A 646 37.85 -8.22 -10.05
CA HIS A 646 37.36 -9.26 -10.96
C HIS A 646 37.86 -9.15 -12.41
N LEU A 647 38.23 -7.95 -12.88
CA LEU A 647 38.64 -7.74 -14.28
C LEU A 647 40.13 -7.45 -14.46
N SER A 648 40.84 -7.03 -13.41
CA SER A 648 42.28 -6.71 -13.46
C SER A 648 43.21 -7.95 -13.33
N LYS A 649 42.64 -9.15 -13.19
CA LYS A 649 43.38 -10.44 -13.12
C LYS A 649 43.32 -11.24 -14.43
N LYS A 650 42.95 -10.62 -15.55
CA LYS A 650 43.01 -11.23 -16.89
C LYS A 650 43.97 -10.47 -17.79
#